data_AF-A0AAD9AAY3-F1
#
_entry.id   AF-A0AAD9AAY3-F1
#
_cell.length_a   1.000
_cell.length_b   1.000
_cell.length_c   1.000
_cell.angle_alpha   90.00
_cell.angle_beta   90.00
_cell.angle_gamma   90.00
#
_symmetry.space_group_name_H-M   'P 1'
#
loop_
_entity.id
_entity.type
_entity.pdbx_description
1 polymer ?
#
loop_
_entity_poly.entity_id
_entity_poly.type
_entity_poly.pdbx_seq_one_letter_code
_entity_poly.pdbx_strand_id
1 'polypeptide(L)'
;MSLSLPSSSSNQALSRRPPNRGDRADPATGLEIALSQFGAVLTDDERKRLQAQKSGFDDANAAFKFTLELDELDPVRRGRVVATKLCSLLQTVQSFGQVVDTYVSSHPEIAALIWGTVKFTFIVLINFTTYFQRFTDLLSGFDHLIPQFTAYEKLFPNSDRLRKSVCNFHLAIVTCCTEIVNLTRLPWHGKAWAALTASFESKIRPSVDNIRSAANRAKDEFELAKAQNDQLIHVERQKNETTLLKRVWKSSKDIQRVKEDSEVQAKLHKWQSLLKKLSVFDYESAYRNARSKRHKGTAEWVFSTQQFHHWYQNDSTAVLNVAGKIGSGKTVLTANIIDHIMRKKTDKQTISFFFVRFDDINSQSPETIIRCLVHQALARAVVEDSLLELMEKSDALMFDYRSLLDLVSHQILLLDDSFFVVDGFDECTTASQHSILDFLSSLGKQCLRGRMKIVISARDSVTKLIIGSLPAVSRVIVGSDETNRDLDLFARAILTGKQKRGDWSVGDPSLIDEILHSISLGGEGMSLWVYLTIEDISTRRSDEDIRQALLDIPRNLPDTFDRVLQRIQSKGNTEVVCSVFRWTAAACYPLALKQLSEVLNTKINQSSSQESRHVNGISHLPACCENLIQVEDGSETVHFSHHSIRSYLLGPLKKAIPDFNLNLQDCEDFIGDICLTYLNFSDFQTALAKSREQKMDAGHVPVGVVDQTLNALGAKSHGSRIARFVKLPFGKTQPTILSKPLPLSDVNVSAESADANHFPFLQYAKDNWSRHTVRISPSSKAWCLWQKMDVTASYAPWTNTQWQTPGIAPLASEDAHDNVGTAPMRDLSCDDWSKVLFVAQGNRVLRSVGPPAAPGKGCLKIHRV
;
A
#
# COMPACT_ATOMS: atom_id res chain seq x y z
N MET A 1 34.78 24.33 29.82
CA MET A 1 35.73 24.58 30.93
C MET A 1 36.80 23.49 30.91
N SER A 2 38.04 23.95 30.68
CA SER A 2 39.35 23.38 31.06
C SER A 2 39.73 21.93 30.72
N LEU A 3 40.78 21.81 29.88
CA LEU A 3 42.01 21.00 30.03
C LEU A 3 42.85 21.22 28.74
N SER A 4 43.63 22.30 28.65
CA SER A 4 45.07 22.42 28.93
C SER A 4 46.00 21.64 27.97
N LEU A 5 46.64 22.39 27.06
CA LEU A 5 47.82 22.03 26.26
C LEU A 5 49.04 21.73 27.14
N PRO A 6 50.00 20.93 26.63
CA PRO A 6 51.41 21.17 26.93
C PRO A 6 52.23 21.55 25.70
N SER A 7 53.25 22.33 26.01
CA SER A 7 54.21 23.10 25.22
C SER A 7 55.29 22.30 24.49
N SER A 8 55.82 22.96 23.46
CA SER A 8 57.01 22.67 22.65
C SER A 8 58.34 22.63 23.41
N SER A 9 59.29 21.77 23.01
CA SER A 9 60.56 22.16 22.33
C SER A 9 61.65 21.06 22.30
N SER A 10 62.43 21.07 21.20
CA SER A 10 63.86 20.70 21.08
C SER A 10 64.28 19.34 20.45
N ASN A 11 64.54 19.42 19.14
CA ASN A 11 65.64 18.86 18.33
C ASN A 11 66.38 17.57 18.76
N GLN A 12 66.29 16.54 17.91
CA GLN A 12 67.45 15.76 17.45
C GLN A 12 67.18 15.20 16.04
N ALA A 13 68.03 15.57 15.09
CA ALA A 13 68.04 15.03 13.73
C ALA A 13 69.04 13.87 13.65
N LEU A 14 68.66 12.75 13.01
CA LEU A 14 69.41 12.09 11.91
C LEU A 14 68.82 10.71 11.52
N SER A 15 68.54 10.58 10.21
CA SER A 15 68.69 9.35 9.39
C SER A 15 67.68 8.19 9.55
N ARG A 16 66.63 8.15 8.70
CA ARG A 16 66.50 7.20 7.54
C ARG A 16 65.07 7.07 7.00
N ARG A 17 65.00 7.15 5.66
CA ARG A 17 63.97 6.70 4.70
C ARG A 17 62.64 7.48 4.58
N PRO A 18 62.16 7.75 3.35
CA PRO A 18 60.90 8.46 3.13
C PRO A 18 59.72 7.52 3.45
N PRO A 19 58.70 7.97 4.20
CA PRO A 19 57.46 7.22 4.30
C PRO A 19 56.65 7.45 3.03
N ASN A 20 56.27 6.36 2.36
CA ASN A 20 55.18 6.35 1.38
C ASN A 20 53.89 6.82 2.10
N ARG A 21 53.60 8.12 2.05
CA ARG A 21 52.32 8.69 2.46
C ARG A 21 51.29 8.41 1.37
N GLY A 22 50.55 7.33 1.55
CA GLY A 22 49.14 7.27 1.18
C GLY A 22 48.35 7.20 2.47
N ASP A 23 48.05 8.36 3.08
CA ASP A 23 47.12 8.44 4.21
C ASP A 23 45.79 7.81 3.78
N ARG A 24 45.47 6.64 4.33
CA ARG A 24 44.11 6.12 4.32
C ARG A 24 43.29 6.97 5.29
N ALA A 25 42.79 8.12 4.83
CA ALA A 25 41.81 8.89 5.58
C ALA A 25 40.62 7.99 5.94
N ASP A 26 40.28 7.94 7.22
CA ASP A 26 39.17 7.14 7.72
C ASP A 26 37.85 7.73 7.19
N PRO A 27 36.97 6.94 6.54
CA PRO A 27 35.71 7.44 5.98
C PRO A 27 34.80 8.14 7.01
N ALA A 28 34.93 7.80 8.29
CA ALA A 28 34.18 8.42 9.39
C ALA A 28 34.58 9.89 9.66
N THR A 29 35.84 10.26 9.41
CA THR A 29 36.34 11.63 9.69
C THR A 29 35.60 12.68 8.86
N GLY A 30 35.25 12.37 7.60
CA GLY A 30 34.48 13.30 6.76
C GLY A 30 33.06 13.55 7.29
N LEU A 31 32.43 12.52 7.85
CA LEU A 31 31.09 12.59 8.42
C LEU A 31 31.06 13.38 9.73
N GLU A 32 32.05 13.18 10.59
CA GLU A 32 32.23 13.96 11.83
C GLU A 32 32.44 15.45 11.53
N ILE A 33 33.26 15.77 10.52
CA ILE A 33 33.46 17.14 10.07
C ILE A 33 32.13 17.76 9.61
N ALA A 34 31.34 17.07 8.80
CA ALA A 34 30.05 17.60 8.34
C ALA A 34 29.04 17.80 9.47
N LEU A 35 28.99 16.90 10.45
CA LEU A 35 28.14 17.07 11.64
C LEU A 35 28.60 18.26 12.50
N SER A 36 29.91 18.48 12.61
CA SER A 36 30.45 19.64 13.30
C SER A 36 30.12 20.95 12.58
N GLN A 37 30.15 20.96 11.24
CA GLN A 37 29.76 22.10 10.41
C GLN A 37 28.28 22.41 10.53
N PHE A 38 27.42 21.40 10.50
CA PHE A 38 25.99 21.56 10.76
C PHE A 38 25.75 22.17 12.15
N GLY A 39 26.42 21.63 13.18
CA GLY A 39 26.35 22.16 14.54
C GLY A 39 26.83 23.62 14.67
N ALA A 40 27.84 24.01 13.90
CA ALA A 40 28.35 25.38 13.86
C ALA A 40 27.37 26.38 13.24
N VAL A 41 26.55 25.93 12.29
CA VAL A 41 25.48 26.75 11.71
C VAL A 41 24.40 27.06 12.76
N LEU A 42 24.07 26.14 13.67
CA LEU A 42 22.99 26.31 14.64
C LEU A 42 23.30 27.32 15.76
N THR A 43 22.27 28.04 16.24
CA THR A 43 22.32 28.84 17.48
C THR A 43 22.37 27.96 18.73
N ASP A 44 22.71 28.52 19.88
CA ASP A 44 22.82 27.76 21.14
C ASP A 44 21.51 27.07 21.56
N ASP A 45 20.37 27.73 21.36
CA ASP A 45 19.05 27.15 21.64
C ASP A 45 18.66 26.06 20.64
N GLU A 46 19.03 26.22 19.36
CA GLU A 46 18.82 25.20 18.34
C GLU A 46 19.71 23.97 18.55
N ARG A 47 20.94 24.13 19.04
CA ARG A 47 21.79 22.99 19.42
C ARG A 47 21.18 22.19 20.56
N LYS A 48 20.57 22.85 21.55
CA LYS A 48 19.82 22.16 22.62
C LYS A 48 18.61 21.41 22.07
N ARG A 49 17.86 22.01 21.13
CA ARG A 49 16.74 21.33 20.46
C ARG A 49 17.21 20.14 19.63
N LEU A 50 18.30 20.27 18.88
CA LEU A 50 18.91 19.17 18.14
C LEU A 50 19.28 18.00 19.07
N GLN A 51 19.85 18.30 20.25
CA GLN A 51 20.17 17.28 21.25
C GLN A 51 18.93 16.55 21.79
N ALA A 52 17.84 17.26 22.03
CA ALA A 52 16.57 16.65 22.42
C ALA A 52 15.95 15.76 21.32
N GLN A 53 16.27 16.03 20.05
CA GLN A 53 15.73 15.31 18.88
C GLN A 53 16.52 14.05 18.49
N LYS A 54 17.64 13.76 19.16
CA LYS A 54 18.45 12.55 18.94
C LYS A 54 17.79 11.28 19.48
N SER A 55 16.84 11.40 20.42
CA SER A 55 16.18 10.25 21.04
C SER A 55 15.21 9.55 20.08
N GLY A 56 15.12 8.22 20.19
CA GLY A 56 14.15 7.40 19.46
C GLY A 56 14.62 6.92 18.08
N PHE A 57 15.93 6.95 17.79
CA PHE A 57 16.50 6.37 16.57
C PHE A 57 16.20 4.86 16.42
N ASP A 58 16.04 4.13 17.53
CA ASP A 58 15.76 2.68 17.53
C ASP A 58 14.26 2.30 17.42
N ASP A 59 13.34 3.26 17.45
CA ASP A 59 11.91 2.96 17.32
C ASP A 59 11.51 2.84 15.85
N ALA A 60 11.05 1.66 15.42
CA ALA A 60 10.59 1.43 14.04
C ALA A 60 9.45 2.38 13.58
N ASN A 61 8.72 3.00 14.52
CA ASN A 61 7.69 3.99 14.23
C ASN A 61 8.18 5.44 14.44
N ALA A 62 9.46 5.69 14.69
CA ALA A 62 10.00 7.02 14.95
C ALA A 62 9.80 7.97 13.77
N ALA A 63 10.03 7.49 12.55
CA ALA A 63 9.73 8.23 11.33
C ALA A 63 8.24 8.61 11.27
N PHE A 64 7.36 7.63 11.52
CA PHE A 64 5.91 7.84 11.50
C PHE A 64 5.44 8.81 12.60
N LYS A 65 5.85 8.60 13.86
CA LYS A 65 5.56 9.50 15.00
C LYS A 65 6.03 10.92 14.72
N PHE A 66 7.24 11.08 14.17
CA PHE A 66 7.76 12.40 13.82
C PHE A 66 6.96 13.06 12.68
N THR A 67 6.47 12.30 11.70
CA THR A 67 5.53 12.86 10.72
C THR A 67 4.21 13.31 11.35
N LEU A 68 3.70 12.62 12.39
CA LEU A 68 2.55 13.09 13.17
C LEU A 68 2.85 14.41 13.89
N GLU A 69 4.01 14.51 14.53
CA GLU A 69 4.45 15.73 15.25
C GLU A 69 4.60 16.92 14.30
N LEU A 70 5.16 16.70 13.09
CA LEU A 70 5.27 17.74 12.08
C LEU A 70 3.90 18.24 11.60
N ASP A 71 2.93 17.33 11.40
CA ASP A 71 1.58 17.73 11.01
C ASP A 71 0.88 18.57 12.11
N GLU A 72 1.21 18.36 13.38
CA GLU A 72 0.71 19.19 14.47
C GLU A 72 1.31 20.61 14.49
N LEU A 73 2.57 20.77 14.06
CA LEU A 73 3.29 22.05 14.05
C LEU A 73 2.78 23.05 12.99
N ASP A 74 2.09 22.61 11.93
CA ASP A 74 1.48 23.49 10.92
C ASP A 74 0.02 23.10 10.55
N PRO A 75 -1.00 23.68 11.23
CA PRO A 75 -2.43 23.40 11.02
C PRO A 75 -2.98 23.66 9.61
N VAL A 76 -2.35 24.60 8.90
CA VAL A 76 -2.91 25.22 7.68
C VAL A 76 -2.54 24.38 6.47
N ARG A 77 -1.55 23.51 6.64
CA ARG A 77 -0.96 22.71 5.58
C ARG A 77 -1.85 21.55 5.19
N ARG A 78 -2.74 21.78 4.23
CA ARG A 78 -3.32 20.68 3.41
C ARG A 78 -2.20 20.08 2.56
N GLY A 79 -1.47 19.12 3.11
CA GLY A 79 -0.37 18.44 2.42
C GLY A 79 -0.51 16.92 2.48
N ARG A 80 -1.55 16.36 1.84
CA ARG A 80 -1.77 14.91 1.71
C ARG A 80 -0.57 14.14 1.13
N VAL A 81 0.34 14.85 0.46
CA VAL A 81 1.48 14.32 -0.30
C VAL A 81 2.80 14.34 0.49
N VAL A 82 2.91 15.09 1.60
CA VAL A 82 4.21 15.30 2.26
C VAL A 82 4.52 14.28 3.36
N ALA A 83 3.57 13.97 4.24
CA ALA A 83 3.81 13.04 5.34
C ALA A 83 4.26 11.66 4.84
N THR A 84 3.68 11.15 3.75
CA THR A 84 4.04 9.87 3.15
C THR A 84 5.45 9.87 2.54
N LYS A 85 5.78 10.89 1.72
CA LYS A 85 7.12 11.05 1.09
C LYS A 85 8.22 11.34 2.12
N LEU A 86 7.85 12.03 3.20
CA LEU A 86 8.74 12.33 4.29
C LEU A 86 9.01 11.09 5.14
N CYS A 87 7.97 10.30 5.42
CA CYS A 87 8.09 9.04 6.15
C CYS A 87 9.03 8.08 5.43
N SER A 88 8.94 7.93 4.10
CA SER A 88 9.82 7.04 3.33
C SER A 88 11.30 7.47 3.39
N LEU A 89 11.59 8.76 3.24
CA LEU A 89 12.95 9.30 3.40
C LEU A 89 13.47 9.12 4.83
N LEU A 90 12.63 9.39 5.83
CA LEU A 90 13.01 9.25 7.24
C LEU A 90 13.28 7.79 7.60
N GLN A 91 12.42 6.86 7.19
CA GLN A 91 12.65 5.42 7.33
C GLN A 91 13.95 4.99 6.64
N THR A 92 14.24 5.58 5.48
CA THR A 92 15.50 5.35 4.76
C THR A 92 16.70 5.82 5.57
N VAL A 93 16.72 7.06 6.06
CA VAL A 93 17.80 7.58 6.91
C VAL A 93 17.98 6.74 8.18
N GLN A 94 16.87 6.27 8.77
CA GLN A 94 16.87 5.44 9.97
C GLN A 94 17.46 4.04 9.70
N SER A 95 17.02 3.36 8.64
CA SER A 95 17.56 2.05 8.25
C SER A 95 19.04 2.11 7.89
N PHE A 96 19.49 3.24 7.34
CA PHE A 96 20.90 3.47 7.04
C PHE A 96 21.78 3.75 8.26
N GLY A 97 21.27 4.43 9.30
CA GLY A 97 22.08 4.73 10.49
C GLY A 97 22.50 3.46 11.24
N GLN A 98 21.68 2.40 11.22
CA GLN A 98 22.04 1.07 11.75
C GLN A 98 23.26 0.48 11.03
N VAL A 99 23.41 0.76 9.72
CA VAL A 99 24.56 0.32 8.93
C VAL A 99 25.82 1.11 9.32
N VAL A 100 25.69 2.42 9.58
CA VAL A 100 26.79 3.26 10.07
C VAL A 100 27.29 2.80 11.43
N ASP A 101 26.39 2.38 12.33
CA ASP A 101 26.75 1.87 13.67
C ASP A 101 27.65 0.63 13.60
N THR A 102 27.45 -0.22 12.60
CA THR A 102 28.26 -1.43 12.38
C THR A 102 29.65 -1.11 11.79
N TYR A 103 29.74 -0.17 10.84
CA TYR A 103 31.02 0.23 10.21
C TYR A 103 31.86 1.18 11.05
N VAL A 104 31.19 2.00 11.87
CA VAL A 104 31.81 2.90 12.84
C VAL A 104 31.64 2.27 14.21
N SER A 105 32.26 1.10 14.42
CA SER A 105 32.15 0.29 15.64
C SER A 105 32.64 1.00 16.93
N SER A 106 32.97 2.29 16.85
CA SER A 106 33.42 3.16 17.92
C SER A 106 32.42 4.23 18.36
N HIS A 107 31.38 4.57 17.58
CA HIS A 107 30.49 5.72 17.89
C HIS A 107 29.03 5.60 17.37
N PRO A 108 28.14 4.85 18.06
CA PRO A 108 26.71 4.79 17.71
C PRO A 108 25.97 6.15 17.84
N GLU A 109 26.60 7.13 18.50
CA GLU A 109 26.07 8.48 18.61
C GLU A 109 25.99 9.21 17.27
N ILE A 110 26.78 8.79 16.27
CA ILE A 110 26.85 9.43 14.94
C ILE A 110 25.56 9.21 14.14
N ALA A 111 24.99 8.01 14.18
CA ALA A 111 23.71 7.71 13.52
C ALA A 111 22.55 8.52 14.13
N ALA A 112 22.48 8.56 15.47
CA ALA A 112 21.50 9.36 16.20
C ALA A 112 21.65 10.87 15.91
N LEU A 113 22.88 11.36 15.71
CA LEU A 113 23.18 12.73 15.30
C LEU A 113 22.70 13.05 13.89
N ILE A 114 22.88 12.15 12.92
CA ILE A 114 22.39 12.30 11.54
C ILE A 114 20.85 12.33 11.54
N TRP A 115 20.22 11.44 12.29
CA TRP A 115 18.78 11.43 12.48
C TRP A 115 18.24 12.73 13.06
N GLY A 116 18.84 13.21 14.14
CA GLY A 116 18.51 14.50 14.74
C GLY A 116 18.68 15.68 13.76
N THR A 117 19.72 15.64 12.93
CA THR A 117 20.03 16.65 11.90
C THR A 117 18.92 16.74 10.85
N VAL A 118 18.46 15.59 10.36
CA VAL A 118 17.36 15.52 9.39
C VAL A 118 16.05 15.99 10.03
N LYS A 119 15.69 15.50 11.23
CA LYS A 119 14.50 15.96 11.97
C LYS A 119 14.49 17.47 12.16
N PHE A 120 15.59 18.03 12.67
CA PHE A 120 15.71 19.45 12.90
C PHE A 120 15.54 20.26 11.60
N THR A 121 16.13 19.80 10.49
CA THR A 121 16.01 20.46 9.18
C THR A 121 14.56 20.53 8.71
N PHE A 122 13.77 19.47 8.93
CA PHE A 122 12.33 19.49 8.62
C PHE A 122 11.53 20.45 9.51
N ILE A 123 11.86 20.54 10.81
CA ILE A 123 11.28 21.53 11.72
C ILE A 123 11.60 22.96 11.26
N VAL A 124 12.83 23.21 10.82
CA VAL A 124 13.22 24.53 10.27
C VAL A 124 12.44 24.82 8.98
N LEU A 125 12.41 23.87 8.04
CA LEU A 125 11.70 24.01 6.77
C LEU A 125 10.19 24.22 6.96
N ILE A 126 9.58 23.69 8.02
CA ILE A 126 8.13 23.84 8.25
C ILE A 126 7.74 25.32 8.39
N ASN A 127 8.63 26.14 8.96
CA ASN A 127 8.43 27.57 9.10
C ASN A 127 8.51 28.32 7.75
N PHE A 128 8.89 27.64 6.67
CA PHE A 128 8.99 28.16 5.31
C PHE A 128 8.21 27.28 4.33
N THR A 129 6.88 27.38 4.37
CA THR A 129 5.94 26.48 3.69
C THR A 129 6.28 26.26 2.20
N THR A 130 6.65 27.31 1.45
CA THR A 130 7.01 27.20 0.02
C THR A 130 8.29 26.41 -0.23
N TYR A 131 9.33 26.56 0.60
CA TYR A 131 10.58 25.81 0.47
C TYR A 131 10.39 24.34 0.83
N PHE A 132 9.64 24.08 1.89
CA PHE A 132 9.35 22.71 2.29
C PHE A 132 8.58 21.96 1.20
N GLN A 133 7.56 22.57 0.58
CA GLN A 133 6.82 21.90 -0.51
C GLN A 133 7.74 21.55 -1.69
N ARG A 134 8.56 22.51 -2.13
CA ARG A 134 9.53 22.31 -3.22
C ARG A 134 10.57 21.25 -2.89
N PHE A 135 11.05 21.24 -1.65
CA PHE A 135 11.99 20.23 -1.19
C PHE A 135 11.37 18.84 -1.19
N THR A 136 10.13 18.70 -0.70
CA THR A 136 9.41 17.42 -0.75
C THR A 136 9.13 16.95 -2.19
N ASP A 137 8.86 17.86 -3.11
CA ASP A 137 8.68 17.54 -4.53
C ASP A 137 10.00 17.06 -5.16
N LEU A 138 11.14 17.68 -4.82
CA LEU A 138 12.47 17.19 -5.24
C LEU A 138 12.79 15.79 -4.69
N LEU A 139 12.20 15.42 -3.55
CA LEU A 139 12.37 14.11 -2.92
C LEU A 139 11.45 13.01 -3.48
N SER A 140 10.52 13.32 -4.39
CA SER A 140 9.54 12.33 -4.90
C SER A 140 10.11 11.23 -5.82
N GLY A 141 11.44 11.13 -5.94
CA GLY A 141 12.16 10.12 -6.71
C GLY A 141 13.00 9.17 -5.86
N PHE A 142 12.70 9.04 -4.56
CA PHE A 142 13.46 8.19 -3.63
C PHE A 142 12.73 6.87 -3.27
N ASP A 143 11.45 6.72 -3.59
CA ASP A 143 10.61 5.59 -3.12
C ASP A 143 11.06 4.22 -3.66
N HIS A 144 11.73 4.18 -4.82
CA HIS A 144 12.22 2.96 -5.47
C HIS A 144 13.56 2.46 -4.91
N LEU A 145 14.20 3.23 -4.02
CA LEU A 145 15.48 2.87 -3.42
C LEU A 145 15.31 2.01 -2.15
N ILE A 146 14.09 1.93 -1.58
CA ILE A 146 13.78 1.40 -0.24
C ILE A 146 14.11 -0.09 0.00
N PRO A 147 13.80 -1.06 -0.89
CA PRO A 147 13.87 -2.48 -0.51
C PRO A 147 15.27 -3.10 -0.49
N GLN A 148 16.30 -2.40 -0.99
CA GLN A 148 17.57 -3.02 -1.36
C GLN A 148 18.67 -2.84 -0.31
N PHE A 149 18.57 -1.82 0.55
CA PHE A 149 19.64 -1.46 1.48
C PHE A 149 19.65 -2.25 2.79
N THR A 150 18.52 -2.78 3.25
CA THR A 150 18.44 -3.63 4.46
C THR A 150 19.18 -4.98 4.28
N ALA A 151 19.47 -5.36 3.03
CA ALA A 151 20.25 -6.56 2.72
C ALA A 151 21.79 -6.34 2.79
N TYR A 152 22.25 -5.11 3.00
CA TYR A 152 23.67 -4.71 2.86
C TYR A 152 24.55 -4.94 4.10
N GLU A 153 23.94 -5.23 5.26
CA GLU A 153 24.62 -5.37 6.55
C GLU A 153 25.50 -6.63 6.67
N LYS A 154 25.11 -7.75 6.04
CA LYS A 154 25.66 -9.08 6.42
C LYS A 154 26.69 -9.66 5.47
N LEU A 155 26.82 -9.12 4.27
CA LEU A 155 27.60 -9.78 3.22
C LEU A 155 29.05 -9.29 3.15
N PHE A 156 29.36 -8.03 3.52
CA PHE A 156 30.69 -7.42 3.25
C PHE A 156 31.26 -6.48 4.34
N PRO A 157 31.47 -6.93 5.59
CA PRO A 157 32.03 -6.08 6.65
C PRO A 157 33.45 -5.53 6.36
N ASN A 158 34.18 -6.11 5.41
CA ASN A 158 35.58 -5.77 5.09
C ASN A 158 35.77 -4.94 3.80
N SER A 159 34.70 -4.48 3.13
CA SER A 159 34.85 -3.71 1.89
C SER A 159 35.08 -2.22 2.16
N ASP A 160 36.34 -1.80 2.01
CA ASP A 160 36.74 -0.37 2.13
C ASP A 160 36.02 0.53 1.11
N ARG A 161 35.62 0.00 -0.05
CA ARG A 161 34.89 0.75 -1.08
C ARG A 161 33.44 0.97 -0.70
N LEU A 162 32.75 -0.08 -0.25
CA LEU A 162 31.37 0.01 0.20
C LEU A 162 31.24 0.95 1.41
N ARG A 163 32.17 0.82 2.38
CA ARG A 163 32.27 1.70 3.54
C ARG A 163 32.40 3.18 3.15
N LYS A 164 33.27 3.48 2.17
CA LYS A 164 33.41 4.85 1.64
C LYS A 164 32.13 5.34 0.96
N SER A 165 31.47 4.52 0.14
CA SER A 165 30.23 4.91 -0.54
C SER A 165 29.09 5.18 0.43
N VAL A 166 28.95 4.38 1.49
CA VAL A 166 27.94 4.59 2.54
C VAL A 166 28.21 5.88 3.33
N CYS A 167 29.45 6.11 3.77
CA CYS A 167 29.81 7.36 4.45
C CYS A 167 29.60 8.59 3.54
N ASN A 168 29.91 8.49 2.25
CA ASN A 168 29.69 9.57 1.28
C ASN A 168 28.21 9.88 1.06
N PHE A 169 27.33 8.88 1.14
CA PHE A 169 25.88 9.08 1.07
C PHE A 169 25.36 9.86 2.29
N HIS A 170 25.76 9.46 3.50
CA HIS A 170 25.40 10.20 4.72
C HIS A 170 25.97 11.61 4.75
N LEU A 171 27.20 11.78 4.25
CA LEU A 171 27.81 13.08 4.07
C LEU A 171 26.96 13.98 3.16
N ALA A 172 26.45 13.44 2.04
CA ALA A 172 25.60 14.19 1.12
C ALA A 172 24.28 14.63 1.78
N ILE A 173 23.69 13.80 2.65
CA ILE A 173 22.49 14.13 3.41
C ILE A 173 22.75 15.28 4.39
N VAL A 174 23.79 15.17 5.22
CA VAL A 174 24.12 16.20 6.22
C VAL A 174 24.51 17.52 5.55
N THR A 175 25.23 17.47 4.43
CA THR A 175 25.59 18.65 3.64
C THR A 175 24.35 19.35 3.08
N CYS A 176 23.42 18.59 2.51
CA CYS A 176 22.14 19.10 2.03
C CYS A 176 21.33 19.75 3.16
N CYS A 177 21.26 19.09 4.33
CA CYS A 177 20.60 19.66 5.52
C CYS A 177 21.23 21.00 5.95
N THR A 178 22.56 21.08 5.91
CA THR A 178 23.31 22.30 6.24
C THR A 178 22.98 23.44 5.27
N GLU A 179 22.95 23.16 3.97
CA GLU A 179 22.58 24.14 2.95
C GLU A 179 21.14 24.62 3.10
N ILE A 180 20.21 23.71 3.38
CA ILE A 180 18.80 24.04 3.61
C ILE A 180 18.67 25.01 4.79
N VAL A 181 19.30 24.71 5.93
CA VAL A 181 19.26 25.56 7.13
C VAL A 181 19.89 26.93 6.86
N ASN A 182 20.95 27.01 6.04
CA ASN A 182 21.55 28.29 5.66
C ASN A 182 20.65 29.11 4.71
N LEU A 183 19.96 28.46 3.77
CA LEU A 183 19.07 29.14 2.83
C LEU A 183 17.83 29.70 3.50
N THR A 184 17.29 29.01 4.52
CA THR A 184 16.13 29.51 5.28
C THR A 184 16.45 30.72 6.16
N ARG A 185 17.74 31.05 6.35
CA ARG A 185 18.19 32.14 7.22
C ARG A 185 18.57 33.42 6.50
N LEU A 186 18.47 33.46 5.17
CA LEU A 186 18.74 34.67 4.39
C LEU A 186 17.66 35.73 4.67
N PRO A 187 18.02 36.91 5.24
CA PRO A 187 17.04 37.94 5.57
C PRO A 187 16.67 38.76 4.34
N TRP A 188 15.39 38.84 3.94
CA TRP A 188 14.96 39.89 3.00
C TRP A 188 13.43 40.15 2.89
N HIS A 189 13.07 41.37 2.49
CA HIS A 189 11.70 41.91 2.53
C HIS A 189 10.86 41.60 1.27
N GLY A 190 9.53 41.58 1.50
CA GLY A 190 8.52 41.09 0.58
C GLY A 190 8.44 41.83 -0.76
N LYS A 191 8.95 41.16 -1.81
CA LYS A 191 8.44 41.19 -3.20
C LYS A 191 9.18 40.22 -4.12
N ALA A 192 10.26 39.61 -3.68
CA ALA A 192 11.03 38.68 -4.51
C ALA A 192 11.12 37.24 -3.94
N TRP A 193 10.19 36.90 -3.04
CA TRP A 193 9.94 35.52 -2.60
C TRP A 193 9.84 34.51 -3.75
N ALA A 194 9.15 34.85 -4.85
CA ALA A 194 9.03 33.99 -6.03
C ALA A 194 10.39 33.70 -6.72
N ALA A 195 11.23 34.73 -6.87
CA ALA A 195 12.56 34.60 -7.47
C ALA A 195 13.50 33.78 -6.56
N LEU A 196 13.39 33.94 -5.24
CA LEU A 196 14.15 33.11 -4.30
C LEU A 196 13.64 31.68 -4.22
N THR A 197 12.35 31.40 -4.42
CA THR A 197 11.86 30.01 -4.47
C THR A 197 12.35 29.28 -5.71
N ALA A 198 12.44 29.96 -6.86
CA ALA A 198 13.10 29.44 -8.05
C ALA A 198 14.62 29.26 -7.82
N SER A 199 15.26 30.20 -7.12
CA SER A 199 16.69 30.11 -6.76
C SER A 199 16.97 29.01 -5.72
N PHE A 200 16.08 28.77 -4.77
CA PHE A 200 16.17 27.69 -3.78
C PHE A 200 16.17 26.34 -4.47
N GLU A 201 15.21 26.12 -5.37
CA GLU A 201 15.16 24.89 -6.15
C GLU A 201 16.45 24.71 -6.97
N SER A 202 16.94 25.76 -7.63
CA SER A 202 18.20 25.72 -8.37
C SER A 202 19.44 25.50 -7.50
N LYS A 203 19.44 25.96 -6.24
CA LYS A 203 20.57 25.83 -5.30
C LYS A 203 20.61 24.47 -4.60
N ILE A 204 19.44 23.91 -4.28
CA ILE A 204 19.30 22.62 -3.57
C ILE A 204 19.29 21.43 -4.53
N ARG A 205 18.83 21.60 -5.78
CA ARG A 205 18.80 20.52 -6.78
C ARG A 205 20.14 19.81 -6.96
N PRO A 206 21.30 20.50 -7.08
CA PRO A 206 22.61 19.85 -7.12
C PRO A 206 22.88 18.94 -5.92
N SER A 207 22.46 19.36 -4.72
CA SER A 207 22.66 18.62 -3.48
C SER A 207 21.73 17.41 -3.38
N VAL A 208 20.48 17.52 -3.85
CA VAL A 208 19.56 16.37 -3.96
C VAL A 208 20.04 15.37 -5.02
N ASP A 209 20.53 15.84 -6.17
CA ASP A 209 21.12 14.99 -7.21
C ASP A 209 22.40 14.32 -6.71
N ASN A 210 23.19 14.99 -5.87
CA ASN A 210 24.35 14.39 -5.21
C ASN A 210 23.93 13.24 -4.27
N ILE A 211 22.89 13.43 -3.44
CA ILE A 211 22.33 12.35 -2.60
C ILE A 211 21.91 11.16 -3.48
N ARG A 212 21.17 11.40 -4.58
CA ARG A 212 20.72 10.35 -5.51
C ARG A 212 21.92 9.62 -6.16
N SER A 213 22.92 10.36 -6.61
CA SER A 213 24.12 9.79 -7.21
C SER A 213 24.96 8.99 -6.21
N ALA A 214 25.00 9.41 -4.94
CA ALA A 214 25.71 8.71 -3.88
C ALA A 214 24.98 7.41 -3.49
N ALA A 215 23.64 7.44 -3.45
CA ALA A 215 22.81 6.26 -3.24
C ALA A 215 23.00 5.22 -4.37
N ASN A 216 22.97 5.65 -5.62
CA ASN A 216 23.19 4.76 -6.77
C ASN A 216 24.62 4.18 -6.78
N ARG A 217 25.64 4.98 -6.46
CA ARG A 217 27.03 4.48 -6.35
C ARG A 217 27.20 3.47 -5.22
N ALA A 218 26.53 3.67 -4.08
CA ALA A 218 26.53 2.70 -2.99
C ALA A 218 25.89 1.38 -3.41
N LYS A 219 24.82 1.43 -4.22
CA LYS A 219 24.17 0.26 -4.80
C LYS A 219 25.07 -0.46 -5.83
N ASP A 220 25.71 0.25 -6.74
CA ASP A 220 26.58 -0.37 -7.76
C ASP A 220 27.80 -1.06 -7.14
N GLU A 221 28.43 -0.42 -6.15
CA GLU A 221 29.56 -1.01 -5.41
C GLU A 221 29.13 -2.24 -4.60
N PHE A 222 27.88 -2.30 -4.15
CA PHE A 222 27.34 -3.49 -3.50
C PHE A 222 27.21 -4.66 -4.47
N GLU A 223 26.61 -4.45 -5.65
CA GLU A 223 26.47 -5.51 -6.67
C GLU A 223 27.85 -6.03 -7.11
N LEU A 224 28.83 -5.13 -7.21
CA LEU A 224 30.21 -5.49 -7.51
C LEU A 224 30.86 -6.30 -6.38
N ALA A 225 30.69 -5.89 -5.12
CA ALA A 225 31.22 -6.61 -3.96
C ALA A 225 30.62 -8.02 -3.84
N LYS A 226 29.32 -8.16 -4.17
CA LYS A 226 28.63 -9.44 -4.25
C LYS A 226 29.18 -10.35 -5.32
N ALA A 227 29.33 -9.84 -6.55
CA ALA A 227 29.92 -10.61 -7.64
C ALA A 227 31.37 -11.06 -7.36
N GLN A 228 32.17 -10.21 -6.71
CA GLN A 228 33.56 -10.53 -6.34
C GLN A 228 33.65 -11.57 -5.23
N ASN A 229 32.77 -11.51 -4.23
CA ASN A 229 32.78 -12.45 -3.12
C ASN A 229 32.24 -13.82 -3.52
N ASP A 230 31.24 -13.87 -4.42
CA ASP A 230 30.79 -15.13 -4.99
C ASP A 230 31.95 -15.84 -5.72
N GLN A 231 32.79 -15.08 -6.44
CA GLN A 231 34.02 -15.61 -7.06
C GLN A 231 35.08 -16.05 -6.03
N LEU A 232 35.28 -15.30 -4.94
CA LEU A 232 36.24 -15.64 -3.88
C LEU A 232 35.82 -16.87 -3.07
N ILE A 233 34.52 -17.03 -2.78
CA ILE A 233 33.96 -18.20 -2.10
C ILE A 233 34.19 -19.48 -2.93
N HIS A 234 34.14 -19.39 -4.26
CA HIS A 234 34.47 -20.53 -5.13
C HIS A 234 35.97 -20.88 -5.15
N VAL A 235 36.87 -19.91 -4.95
CA VAL A 235 38.32 -20.11 -4.94
C VAL A 235 38.87 -20.50 -3.56
N GLU A 236 38.31 -19.96 -2.47
CA GLU A 236 38.72 -20.26 -1.08
C GLU A 236 38.30 -21.66 -0.63
N ARG A 237 37.23 -22.22 -1.23
CA ARG A 237 36.77 -23.60 -0.99
C ARG A 237 37.75 -24.67 -1.48
N GLN A 238 38.77 -24.29 -2.26
CA GLN A 238 39.79 -25.20 -2.76
C GLN A 238 41.15 -25.11 -2.05
N LYS A 239 41.38 -24.17 -1.11
CA LYS A 239 42.77 -23.80 -0.75
C LYS A 239 43.21 -23.77 0.72
N ASN A 240 42.42 -24.20 1.70
CA ASN A 240 42.86 -24.13 3.11
C ASN A 240 42.87 -25.47 3.83
N GLU A 241 43.95 -26.21 3.65
CA GLU A 241 44.50 -27.16 4.62
C GLU A 241 45.81 -26.56 5.16
N THR A 242 45.98 -26.50 6.49
CA THR A 242 47.20 -26.13 7.25
C THR A 242 47.46 -24.65 7.65
N THR A 243 46.71 -24.08 8.61
CA THR A 243 47.29 -23.19 9.67
C THR A 243 46.37 -23.01 10.89
N LEU A 244 46.19 -24.05 11.70
CA LEU A 244 45.08 -24.12 12.68
C LEU A 244 45.37 -23.68 14.13
N LEU A 245 46.61 -23.57 14.62
CA LEU A 245 46.79 -23.58 16.09
C LEU A 245 46.98 -22.22 16.79
N LYS A 246 47.19 -21.11 16.07
CA LYS A 246 47.39 -19.78 16.69
C LYS A 246 46.20 -18.82 16.62
N ARG A 247 45.18 -19.07 15.78
CA ARG A 247 43.95 -18.25 15.71
C ARG A 247 42.79 -18.78 16.58
N VAL A 248 42.80 -20.06 16.92
CA VAL A 248 41.69 -20.75 17.61
C VAL A 248 41.39 -20.18 19.00
N TRP A 249 42.38 -19.66 19.73
CA TRP A 249 42.20 -19.21 21.11
C TRP A 249 41.60 -17.81 21.26
N LYS A 250 41.75 -16.93 20.27
CA LYS A 250 41.13 -15.59 20.27
C LYS A 250 39.73 -15.59 19.64
N SER A 251 39.44 -16.58 18.80
CA SER A 251 38.28 -16.64 17.91
C SER A 251 37.05 -17.35 18.48
N SER A 252 37.14 -18.06 19.62
CA SER A 252 36.01 -18.87 20.10
C SER A 252 34.83 -18.05 20.62
N LYS A 253 35.07 -16.85 21.16
CA LYS A 253 33.99 -15.93 21.59
C LYS A 253 33.38 -15.18 20.41
N ASP A 254 34.18 -14.81 19.42
CA ASP A 254 33.71 -14.10 18.23
C ASP A 254 32.95 -15.04 17.28
N ILE A 255 33.36 -16.32 17.16
CA ILE A 255 32.60 -17.34 16.42
C ILE A 255 31.26 -17.63 17.10
N GLN A 256 31.23 -17.67 18.43
CA GLN A 256 29.99 -17.87 19.18
C GLN A 256 29.00 -16.72 18.92
N ARG A 257 29.46 -15.46 19.01
CA ARG A 257 28.66 -14.27 18.73
C ARG A 257 28.16 -14.21 17.28
N VAL A 258 29.04 -14.46 16.31
CA VAL A 258 28.66 -14.49 14.88
C VAL A 258 27.63 -15.59 14.60
N LYS A 259 27.72 -16.72 15.30
CA LYS A 259 26.74 -17.81 15.17
C LYS A 259 25.39 -17.43 15.79
N GLU A 260 25.40 -16.84 16.98
CA GLU A 260 24.20 -16.35 17.66
C GLU A 260 23.50 -15.24 16.85
N ASP A 261 24.25 -14.26 16.34
CA ASP A 261 23.72 -13.20 15.48
C ASP A 261 23.14 -13.75 14.17
N SER A 262 23.82 -14.72 13.54
CA SER A 262 23.34 -15.39 12.32
C SER A 262 22.03 -16.14 12.57
N GLU A 263 21.90 -16.83 13.71
CA GLU A 263 20.68 -17.55 14.09
C GLU A 263 19.51 -16.59 14.36
N VAL A 264 19.73 -15.50 15.11
CA VAL A 264 18.72 -14.45 15.36
C VAL A 264 18.24 -13.85 14.04
N GLN A 265 19.17 -13.57 13.14
CA GLN A 265 18.87 -12.98 11.85
C GLN A 265 18.13 -13.93 10.90
N ALA A 266 18.48 -15.22 10.91
CA ALA A 266 17.73 -16.24 10.18
C ALA A 266 16.29 -16.37 10.71
N LYS A 267 16.11 -16.33 12.03
CA LYS A 267 14.77 -16.31 12.66
C LYS A 267 13.98 -15.08 12.23
N LEU A 268 14.58 -13.89 12.26
CA LEU A 268 13.91 -12.65 11.86
C LEU A 268 13.51 -12.66 10.38
N HIS A 269 14.38 -13.14 9.48
CA HIS A 269 14.04 -13.29 8.06
C HIS A 269 12.90 -14.29 7.84
N LYS A 270 12.93 -15.42 8.56
CA LYS A 270 11.86 -16.42 8.50
C LYS A 270 10.54 -15.83 8.99
N TRP A 271 10.56 -15.13 10.12
CA TRP A 271 9.41 -14.41 10.68
C TRP A 271 8.81 -13.41 9.69
N GLN A 272 9.64 -12.56 9.09
CA GLN A 272 9.19 -11.60 8.07
C GLN A 272 8.59 -12.28 6.83
N SER A 273 9.15 -13.42 6.41
CA SER A 273 8.62 -14.21 5.30
C SER A 273 7.23 -14.78 5.64
N LEU A 274 7.06 -15.33 6.83
CA LEU A 274 5.77 -15.86 7.31
C LEU A 274 4.73 -14.77 7.49
N LEU A 275 5.11 -13.60 8.01
CA LEU A 275 4.22 -12.43 8.09
C LEU A 275 3.74 -12.00 6.70
N LYS A 276 4.61 -11.96 5.70
CA LYS A 276 4.21 -11.64 4.32
C LYS A 276 3.22 -12.66 3.75
N LYS A 277 3.35 -13.95 4.08
CA LYS A 277 2.37 -14.96 3.68
C LYS A 277 1.03 -14.79 4.38
N LEU A 278 1.04 -14.33 5.63
CA LEU A 278 -0.16 -14.07 6.42
C LEU A 278 -1.00 -12.92 5.81
N SER A 279 -0.38 -11.80 5.46
CA SER A 279 -1.09 -10.71 4.78
C SER A 279 -0.14 -9.80 4.01
N VAL A 280 -0.54 -9.43 2.79
CA VAL A 280 0.10 -8.38 1.97
C VAL A 280 -0.84 -7.19 1.72
N PHE A 281 -2.00 -7.16 2.37
CA PHE A 281 -3.00 -6.13 2.14
C PHE A 281 -2.54 -4.78 2.69
N ASP A 282 -2.65 -3.72 1.89
CA ASP A 282 -2.31 -2.37 2.32
C ASP A 282 -3.45 -1.75 3.15
N TYR A 283 -3.31 -1.85 4.46
CA TYR A 283 -4.24 -1.26 5.43
C TYR A 283 -3.91 0.22 5.76
N GLU A 284 -2.73 0.71 5.35
CA GLU A 284 -2.26 2.04 5.74
C GLU A 284 -2.80 3.13 4.83
N SER A 285 -2.96 2.87 3.53
CA SER A 285 -3.48 3.87 2.56
C SER A 285 -4.84 4.45 3.00
N ALA A 286 -5.80 3.58 3.30
CA ALA A 286 -7.14 4.00 3.70
C ALA A 286 -7.13 4.83 5.01
N TYR A 287 -6.29 4.44 5.98
CA TYR A 287 -6.08 5.21 7.21
C TYR A 287 -5.45 6.58 6.93
N ARG A 288 -4.37 6.64 6.13
CA ARG A 288 -3.72 7.90 5.73
C ARG A 288 -4.69 8.83 5.01
N ASN A 289 -5.53 8.28 4.13
CA ASN A 289 -6.57 9.01 3.42
C ASN A 289 -7.61 9.61 4.38
N ALA A 290 -8.14 8.79 5.30
CA ALA A 290 -9.07 9.24 6.34
C ALA A 290 -8.47 10.35 7.22
N ARG A 291 -7.21 10.17 7.65
CA ARG A 291 -6.45 11.14 8.42
C ARG A 291 -6.25 12.45 7.66
N SER A 292 -5.94 12.39 6.37
CA SER A 292 -5.70 13.56 5.50
C SER A 292 -6.94 14.44 5.27
N LYS A 293 -8.13 13.88 5.48
CA LYS A 293 -9.42 14.58 5.40
C LYS A 293 -9.75 15.33 6.69
N ARG A 294 -9.07 15.04 7.80
CA ARG A 294 -9.31 15.70 9.08
C ARG A 294 -8.82 17.15 9.03
N HIS A 295 -9.63 18.05 9.55
CA HIS A 295 -9.23 19.42 9.80
C HIS A 295 -8.73 19.58 11.24
N LYS A 296 -7.65 20.34 11.46
CA LYS A 296 -7.10 20.52 12.82
C LYS A 296 -8.16 21.11 13.75
N GLY A 297 -8.25 20.54 14.96
CA GLY A 297 -9.21 20.96 15.97
C GLY A 297 -10.58 20.30 15.86
N THR A 298 -10.87 19.60 14.75
CA THR A 298 -12.06 18.75 14.61
C THR A 298 -11.82 17.35 15.15
N ALA A 299 -12.91 16.68 15.51
CA ALA A 299 -12.98 15.34 16.07
C ALA A 299 -12.28 15.18 17.44
N GLU A 300 -11.94 16.29 18.11
CA GLU A 300 -11.28 16.27 19.43
C GLU A 300 -12.27 16.06 20.58
N TRP A 301 -13.54 16.41 20.36
CA TRP A 301 -14.61 16.31 21.35
C TRP A 301 -14.77 14.89 21.91
N VAL A 302 -14.49 13.84 21.11
CA VAL A 302 -14.63 12.45 21.52
C VAL A 302 -13.79 12.12 22.75
N PHE A 303 -12.60 12.71 22.86
CA PHE A 303 -11.69 12.46 23.96
C PHE A 303 -12.16 13.07 25.28
N SER A 304 -13.18 13.94 25.25
CA SER A 304 -13.83 14.50 26.44
C SER A 304 -15.09 13.72 26.85
N THR A 305 -15.54 12.74 26.04
CA THR A 305 -16.77 12.00 26.29
C THR A 305 -16.59 10.94 27.38
N GLN A 306 -17.61 10.71 28.21
CA GLN A 306 -17.55 9.66 29.23
C GLN A 306 -17.43 8.27 28.59
N GLN A 307 -18.03 8.07 27.43
CA GLN A 307 -18.01 6.81 26.68
C GLN A 307 -16.59 6.46 26.23
N PHE A 308 -15.83 7.43 25.73
CA PHE A 308 -14.41 7.23 25.41
C PHE A 308 -13.59 6.89 26.65
N HIS A 309 -13.77 7.63 27.76
CA HIS A 309 -13.04 7.37 29.00
C HIS A 309 -13.35 5.98 29.58
N HIS A 310 -14.64 5.61 29.66
CA HIS A 310 -15.07 4.28 30.10
C HIS A 310 -14.49 3.17 29.23
N TRP A 311 -14.37 3.37 27.93
CA TRP A 311 -13.73 2.38 27.06
C TRP A 311 -12.21 2.33 27.28
N TYR A 312 -11.54 3.49 27.23
CA TYR A 312 -10.09 3.62 27.22
C TYR A 312 -9.44 3.22 28.54
N GLN A 313 -10.08 3.51 29.68
CA GLN A 313 -9.53 3.28 31.03
C GLN A 313 -9.99 1.97 31.69
N ASN A 314 -10.88 1.21 31.05
CA ASN A 314 -11.43 0.00 31.67
C ASN A 314 -10.35 -1.10 31.79
N ASP A 315 -10.37 -1.86 32.88
CA ASP A 315 -9.38 -2.92 33.12
C ASP A 315 -9.75 -4.27 32.49
N SER A 316 -10.85 -4.33 31.74
CA SER A 316 -11.30 -5.51 31.01
C SER A 316 -11.59 -5.21 29.54
N THR A 317 -11.94 -6.27 28.80
CA THR A 317 -12.33 -6.17 27.39
C THR A 317 -13.52 -5.25 27.22
N ALA A 318 -13.35 -4.21 26.41
CA ALA A 318 -14.36 -3.18 26.21
C ALA A 318 -14.44 -2.77 24.74
N VAL A 319 -15.64 -2.36 24.32
CA VAL A 319 -15.91 -1.94 22.93
C VAL A 319 -16.39 -0.51 22.89
N LEU A 320 -15.86 0.27 21.95
CA LEU A 320 -16.37 1.58 21.58
C LEU A 320 -17.05 1.48 20.20
N ASN A 321 -18.37 1.59 20.18
CA ASN A 321 -19.12 1.68 18.92
C ASN A 321 -19.24 3.15 18.51
N VAL A 322 -18.61 3.52 17.40
CA VAL A 322 -18.71 4.84 16.77
C VAL A 322 -19.84 4.77 15.73
N ALA A 323 -21.02 5.19 16.14
CA ALA A 323 -22.23 5.16 15.32
C ALA A 323 -22.53 6.53 14.72
N GLY A 324 -23.21 6.59 13.58
CA GLY A 324 -23.59 7.86 12.97
C GLY A 324 -24.12 7.71 11.56
N LYS A 325 -24.80 8.74 11.07
CA LYS A 325 -25.36 8.74 9.71
C LYS A 325 -24.27 8.79 8.64
N ILE A 326 -24.69 8.58 7.40
CA ILE A 326 -23.82 8.70 6.24
C ILE A 326 -23.27 10.13 6.14
N GLY A 327 -21.96 10.29 5.88
CA GLY A 327 -21.35 11.62 5.72
C GLY A 327 -21.12 12.40 7.03
N SER A 328 -21.36 11.82 8.21
CA SER A 328 -21.16 12.51 9.50
C SER A 328 -19.70 12.58 9.97
N GLY A 329 -18.76 11.94 9.28
CA GLY A 329 -17.33 12.01 9.61
C GLY A 329 -16.81 10.89 10.51
N LYS A 330 -17.52 9.76 10.64
CA LYS A 330 -17.09 8.58 11.41
C LYS A 330 -15.66 8.12 11.08
N THR A 331 -15.35 7.90 9.81
CA THR A 331 -14.01 7.49 9.34
C THR A 331 -12.90 8.47 9.76
N VAL A 332 -13.19 9.77 9.70
CA VAL A 332 -12.26 10.82 10.15
C VAL A 332 -12.08 10.79 11.67
N LEU A 333 -13.15 10.54 12.41
CA LEU A 333 -13.11 10.36 13.86
C LEU A 333 -12.32 9.11 14.27
N THR A 334 -12.54 7.98 13.60
CA THR A 334 -11.82 6.72 13.84
C THR A 334 -10.32 6.91 13.60
N ALA A 335 -9.93 7.59 12.52
CA ALA A 335 -8.53 7.93 12.27
C ALA A 335 -7.94 8.81 13.40
N ASN A 336 -8.71 9.78 13.94
CA ASN A 336 -8.24 10.58 15.07
C ASN A 336 -8.06 9.75 16.36
N ILE A 337 -8.95 8.78 16.60
CA ILE A 337 -8.81 7.83 17.73
C ILE A 337 -7.52 7.01 17.59
N ILE A 338 -7.23 6.51 16.38
CA ILE A 338 -5.97 5.80 16.09
C ILE A 338 -4.77 6.71 16.36
N ASP A 339 -4.77 7.95 15.85
CA ASP A 339 -3.68 8.91 16.09
C ASP A 339 -3.46 9.15 17.60
N HIS A 340 -4.54 9.26 18.38
CA HIS A 340 -4.49 9.45 19.84
C HIS A 340 -3.84 8.26 20.54
N ILE A 341 -4.22 7.04 20.17
CA ILE A 341 -3.66 5.81 20.75
C ILE A 341 -2.18 5.69 20.37
N MET A 342 -1.83 5.90 19.09
CA MET A 342 -0.45 5.82 18.61
C MET A 342 0.49 6.80 19.30
N ARG A 343 0.01 7.99 19.67
CA ARG A 343 0.78 9.00 20.42
C ARG A 343 1.02 8.62 21.88
N LYS A 344 0.05 7.96 22.53
CA LYS A 344 0.10 7.67 23.97
C LYS A 344 0.55 6.24 24.32
N LYS A 345 0.53 5.33 23.36
CA LYS A 345 0.81 3.92 23.63
C LYS A 345 2.21 3.70 24.19
N THR A 346 2.34 2.73 25.09
CA THR A 346 3.62 2.24 25.61
C THR A 346 4.13 1.07 24.76
N ASP A 347 5.31 0.54 25.09
CA ASP A 347 5.89 -0.63 24.40
C ASP A 347 5.12 -1.93 24.69
N LYS A 348 4.37 -1.96 25.80
CA LYS A 348 3.48 -3.07 26.17
C LYS A 348 2.07 -2.95 25.59
N GLN A 349 1.87 -2.04 24.64
CA GLN A 349 0.58 -1.82 24.00
C GLN A 349 0.72 -1.89 22.48
N THR A 350 -0.22 -2.61 21.85
CA THR A 350 -0.29 -2.74 20.40
C THR A 350 -1.60 -2.19 19.85
N ILE A 351 -1.57 -1.74 18.59
CA ILE A 351 -2.76 -1.31 17.87
C ILE A 351 -2.77 -1.97 16.50
N SER A 352 -3.88 -2.65 16.21
CA SER A 352 -4.21 -3.19 14.90
C SER A 352 -5.47 -2.49 14.39
N PHE A 353 -5.44 -2.01 13.15
CA PHE A 353 -6.58 -1.29 12.58
C PHE A 353 -6.85 -1.70 11.14
N PHE A 354 -8.11 -1.61 10.72
CA PHE A 354 -8.52 -1.89 9.36
C PHE A 354 -9.66 -0.95 8.96
N PHE A 355 -9.59 -0.40 7.75
CA PHE A 355 -10.63 0.43 7.16
C PHE A 355 -11.26 -0.37 6.02
N VAL A 356 -12.49 -0.82 6.24
CA VAL A 356 -13.28 -1.51 5.21
C VAL A 356 -13.63 -0.51 4.12
N ARG A 357 -13.54 -0.95 2.86
CA ARG A 357 -13.82 -0.12 1.69
C ARG A 357 -14.94 -0.71 0.85
N PHE A 358 -16.03 0.04 0.68
CA PHE A 358 -17.17 -0.33 -0.18
C PHE A 358 -16.78 -0.51 -1.66
N ASP A 359 -15.67 0.08 -2.10
CA ASP A 359 -15.17 0.04 -3.47
C ASP A 359 -14.06 -1.00 -3.71
N ASP A 360 -13.70 -1.79 -2.69
CA ASP A 360 -12.74 -2.88 -2.80
C ASP A 360 -13.32 -4.17 -2.18
N ILE A 361 -13.60 -5.15 -3.03
CA ILE A 361 -14.17 -6.43 -2.60
C ILE A 361 -13.18 -7.21 -1.71
N ASN A 362 -11.88 -7.07 -1.94
CA ASN A 362 -10.87 -7.75 -1.13
C ASN A 362 -10.85 -7.18 0.29
N SER A 363 -11.12 -5.88 0.45
CA SER A 363 -11.25 -5.19 1.72
C SER A 363 -12.48 -5.64 2.54
N GLN A 364 -13.55 -6.07 1.87
CA GLN A 364 -14.79 -6.54 2.51
C GLN A 364 -14.72 -8.00 3.00
N SER A 365 -13.67 -8.74 2.62
CA SER A 365 -13.48 -10.13 3.01
C SER A 365 -13.11 -10.27 4.50
N PRO A 366 -13.81 -11.12 5.27
CA PRO A 366 -13.49 -11.33 6.68
C PRO A 366 -12.10 -11.93 6.86
N GLU A 367 -11.65 -12.77 5.92
CA GLU A 367 -10.31 -13.37 5.91
C GLU A 367 -9.23 -12.28 5.78
N THR A 368 -9.39 -11.34 4.86
CA THR A 368 -8.46 -10.22 4.67
C THR A 368 -8.39 -9.37 5.95
N ILE A 369 -9.55 -8.99 6.50
CA ILE A 369 -9.65 -8.15 7.70
C ILE A 369 -8.96 -8.83 8.88
N ILE A 370 -9.33 -10.08 9.19
CA ILE A 370 -8.78 -10.82 10.33
C ILE A 370 -7.28 -11.02 10.16
N ARG A 371 -6.82 -11.52 9.00
CA ARG A 371 -5.39 -11.74 8.77
C ARG A 371 -4.58 -10.46 8.85
N CYS A 372 -5.13 -9.34 8.38
CA CYS A 372 -4.46 -8.04 8.48
C CYS A 372 -4.34 -7.56 9.95
N LEU A 373 -5.40 -7.72 10.75
CA LEU A 373 -5.37 -7.39 12.18
C LEU A 373 -4.37 -8.27 12.95
N VAL A 374 -4.34 -9.57 12.65
CA VAL A 374 -3.38 -10.53 13.24
C VAL A 374 -1.96 -10.20 12.79
N HIS A 375 -1.75 -9.92 11.50
CA HIS A 375 -0.45 -9.49 10.97
C HIS A 375 0.08 -8.27 11.72
N GLN A 376 -0.74 -7.23 11.90
CA GLN A 376 -0.35 -6.02 12.64
C GLN A 376 -0.02 -6.31 14.11
N ALA A 377 -0.78 -7.19 14.77
CA ALA A 377 -0.53 -7.57 16.15
C ALA A 377 0.83 -8.30 16.30
N LEU A 378 1.18 -9.14 15.33
CA LEU A 378 2.40 -9.94 15.31
C LEU A 378 3.62 -9.20 14.77
N ALA A 379 3.43 -8.18 13.93
CA ALA A 379 4.53 -7.45 13.28
C ALA A 379 5.54 -6.84 14.28
N ARG A 380 5.11 -6.56 15.51
CA ARG A 380 5.96 -6.03 16.60
C ARG A 380 6.17 -7.01 17.76
N ALA A 381 5.81 -8.27 17.57
CA ALA A 381 6.04 -9.30 18.57
C ALA A 381 7.55 -9.55 18.75
N VAL A 382 7.94 -9.83 19.99
CA VAL A 382 9.27 -10.40 20.25
C VAL A 382 9.27 -11.82 19.69
N VAL A 383 10.18 -12.11 18.77
CA VAL A 383 10.25 -13.40 18.07
C VAL A 383 10.89 -14.43 18.98
N GLU A 384 10.07 -15.08 19.80
CA GLU A 384 10.44 -16.26 20.58
C GLU A 384 10.28 -17.55 19.76
N ASP A 385 11.03 -18.60 20.12
CA ASP A 385 10.99 -19.88 19.40
C ASP A 385 9.59 -20.52 19.43
N SER A 386 8.87 -20.39 20.54
CA SER A 386 7.47 -20.86 20.67
C SER A 386 6.53 -20.18 19.67
N LEU A 387 6.65 -18.86 19.50
CA LEU A 387 5.83 -18.08 18.59
C LEU A 387 6.19 -18.37 17.12
N LEU A 388 7.48 -18.54 16.83
CA LEU A 388 7.95 -18.91 15.49
C LEU A 388 7.44 -20.30 15.09
N GLU A 389 7.54 -21.29 15.99
CA GLU A 389 6.99 -22.63 15.76
C GLU A 389 5.47 -22.60 15.56
N LEU A 390 4.75 -21.77 16.32
CA LEU A 390 3.31 -21.60 16.18
C LEU A 390 2.96 -20.99 14.81
N MET A 391 3.73 -20.00 14.36
CA MET A 391 3.56 -19.38 13.05
C MET A 391 3.82 -20.37 11.90
N GLU A 392 4.83 -21.23 12.03
CA GLU A 392 5.12 -22.27 11.03
C GLU A 392 4.01 -23.32 10.95
N LYS A 393 3.47 -23.75 12.10
CA LYS A 393 2.30 -24.64 12.14
C LYS A 393 1.09 -23.99 11.50
N SER A 394 0.91 -22.69 11.73
CA SER A 394 -0.18 -21.90 11.15
C SER A 394 -0.05 -21.79 9.62
N ASP A 395 1.16 -21.53 9.10
CA ASP A 395 1.45 -21.51 7.66
C ASP A 395 1.16 -22.87 7.00
N ALA A 396 1.53 -23.98 7.66
CA ALA A 396 1.21 -25.33 7.18
C ALA A 396 -0.30 -25.63 7.13
N LEU A 397 -1.09 -24.95 7.95
CA LEU A 397 -2.55 -25.00 7.96
C LEU A 397 -3.20 -23.88 7.12
N MET A 398 -2.41 -23.19 6.28
CA MET A 398 -2.86 -22.08 5.46
C MET A 398 -3.56 -20.99 6.27
N PHE A 399 -3.09 -20.73 7.49
CA PHE A 399 -3.63 -19.74 8.42
C PHE A 399 -5.15 -19.85 8.58
N ASP A 400 -5.63 -21.04 8.97
CA ASP A 400 -7.04 -21.25 9.29
C ASP A 400 -7.50 -20.44 10.51
N TYR A 401 -8.82 -20.36 10.72
CA TYR A 401 -9.44 -19.56 11.78
C TYR A 401 -8.86 -19.87 13.18
N ARG A 402 -8.63 -21.14 13.49
CA ARG A 402 -8.14 -21.56 14.81
C ARG A 402 -6.66 -21.21 15.01
N SER A 403 -5.84 -21.43 13.99
CA SER A 403 -4.42 -21.04 14.01
C SER A 403 -4.27 -19.52 14.17
N LEU A 404 -5.11 -18.74 13.50
CA LEU A 404 -5.14 -17.28 13.65
C LEU A 404 -5.48 -16.86 15.07
N LEU A 405 -6.53 -17.44 15.68
CA LEU A 405 -6.90 -17.19 17.08
C LEU A 405 -5.76 -17.51 18.03
N ASP A 406 -5.12 -18.67 17.87
CA ASP A 406 -4.03 -19.11 18.76
C ASP A 406 -2.80 -18.18 18.64
N LEU A 407 -2.45 -17.76 17.42
CA LEU A 407 -1.37 -16.81 17.17
C LEU A 407 -1.59 -15.47 17.85
N VAL A 408 -2.75 -14.84 17.61
CA VAL A 408 -3.02 -13.51 18.18
C VAL A 408 -3.23 -13.59 19.69
N SER A 409 -3.81 -14.68 20.20
CA SER A 409 -3.98 -14.89 21.64
C SER A 409 -2.64 -14.98 22.36
N HIS A 410 -1.67 -15.70 21.78
CA HIS A 410 -0.31 -15.77 22.32
C HIS A 410 0.29 -14.37 22.50
N GLN A 411 0.10 -13.49 21.52
CA GLN A 411 0.63 -12.13 21.57
C GLN A 411 -0.12 -11.23 22.55
N ILE A 412 -1.46 -11.28 22.58
CA ILE A 412 -2.28 -10.45 23.47
C ILE A 412 -1.95 -10.72 24.95
N LEU A 413 -1.70 -11.98 25.30
CA LEU A 413 -1.41 -12.38 26.69
C LEU A 413 -0.07 -11.84 27.23
N LEU A 414 0.81 -11.33 26.35
CA LEU A 414 2.10 -10.72 26.70
C LEU A 414 2.01 -9.19 26.85
N LEU A 415 0.86 -8.59 26.49
CA LEU A 415 0.66 -7.15 26.42
C LEU A 415 -0.26 -6.66 27.54
N ASP A 416 -0.11 -5.39 27.92
CA ASP A 416 -0.98 -4.74 28.90
C ASP A 416 -2.33 -4.40 28.26
N ASP A 417 -2.32 -3.84 27.04
CA ASP A 417 -3.53 -3.56 26.25
C ASP A 417 -3.30 -3.83 24.75
N SER A 418 -4.30 -4.44 24.11
CA SER A 418 -4.34 -4.65 22.67
C SER A 418 -5.54 -3.94 22.05
N PHE A 419 -5.27 -2.95 21.21
CA PHE A 419 -6.29 -2.16 20.52
C PHE A 419 -6.61 -2.77 19.15
N PHE A 420 -7.89 -3.02 18.88
CA PHE A 420 -8.39 -3.46 17.57
C PHE A 420 -9.39 -2.45 17.04
N VAL A 421 -9.16 -1.91 15.85
CA VAL A 421 -10.02 -0.86 15.26
C VAL A 421 -10.53 -1.31 13.90
N VAL A 422 -11.85 -1.31 13.69
CA VAL A 422 -12.48 -1.62 12.40
C VAL A 422 -13.39 -0.47 12.01
N ASP A 423 -13.02 0.26 10.96
CA ASP A 423 -13.85 1.33 10.37
C ASP A 423 -14.66 0.81 9.19
N GLY A 424 -15.87 1.32 9.00
CA GLY A 424 -16.72 0.96 7.87
C GLY A 424 -17.34 -0.43 7.99
N PHE A 425 -17.59 -0.92 9.21
CA PHE A 425 -18.08 -2.29 9.43
C PHE A 425 -19.44 -2.57 8.74
N ASP A 426 -20.28 -1.55 8.55
CA ASP A 426 -21.53 -1.67 7.78
C ASP A 426 -21.33 -1.90 6.27
N GLU A 427 -20.12 -1.74 5.75
CA GLU A 427 -19.77 -1.96 4.34
C GLU A 427 -19.45 -3.44 4.04
N CYS A 428 -19.26 -4.26 5.07
CA CYS A 428 -19.16 -5.71 4.93
C CYS A 428 -20.53 -6.34 4.66
N THR A 429 -20.54 -7.49 3.96
CA THR A 429 -21.75 -8.33 3.87
C THR A 429 -22.16 -8.84 5.25
N THR A 430 -23.44 -9.14 5.45
CA THR A 430 -23.97 -9.67 6.73
C THR A 430 -23.19 -10.91 7.20
N ALA A 431 -22.87 -11.84 6.29
CA ALA A 431 -22.08 -13.02 6.61
C ALA A 431 -20.67 -12.65 7.12
N SER A 432 -19.99 -11.71 6.46
CA SER A 432 -18.66 -11.23 6.85
C SER A 432 -18.70 -10.53 8.21
N GLN A 433 -19.74 -9.73 8.47
CA GLN A 433 -19.96 -9.07 9.76
C GLN A 433 -20.04 -10.09 10.91
N HIS A 434 -20.80 -11.18 10.74
CA HIS A 434 -20.87 -12.26 11.72
C HIS A 434 -19.51 -12.91 11.95
N SER A 435 -18.80 -13.31 10.89
CA SER A 435 -17.48 -13.95 11.02
C SER A 435 -16.45 -13.09 11.76
N ILE A 436 -16.45 -11.77 11.54
CA ILE A 436 -15.54 -10.83 12.21
C ILE A 436 -15.90 -10.70 13.70
N LEU A 437 -17.19 -10.53 14.02
CA LEU A 437 -17.64 -10.41 15.40
C LEU A 437 -17.42 -11.71 16.19
N ASP A 438 -17.64 -12.87 15.56
CA ASP A 438 -17.38 -14.18 16.13
C ASP A 438 -15.89 -14.33 16.45
N PHE A 439 -14.99 -13.94 15.53
CA PHE A 439 -13.55 -13.95 15.77
C PHE A 439 -13.15 -13.07 16.96
N LEU A 440 -13.62 -11.82 17.01
CA LEU A 440 -13.33 -10.89 18.10
C LEU A 440 -13.90 -11.38 19.45
N SER A 441 -15.09 -11.98 19.43
CA SER A 441 -15.74 -12.56 20.62
C SER A 441 -14.98 -13.79 21.12
N SER A 442 -14.59 -14.70 20.23
CA SER A 442 -13.75 -15.86 20.54
C SER A 442 -12.41 -15.43 21.13
N LEU A 443 -11.77 -14.41 20.55
CA LEU A 443 -10.51 -13.88 21.02
C LEU A 443 -10.61 -13.30 22.44
N GLY A 444 -11.67 -12.52 22.71
CA GLY A 444 -11.95 -11.99 24.04
C GLY A 444 -12.20 -13.08 25.09
N LYS A 445 -12.83 -14.20 24.71
CA LYS A 445 -13.04 -15.35 25.59
C LYS A 445 -11.76 -16.14 25.86
N GLN A 446 -10.85 -16.24 24.88
CA GLN A 446 -9.58 -16.93 25.02
C GLN A 446 -8.57 -16.12 25.85
N CYS A 447 -8.63 -14.79 25.75
CA CYS A 447 -7.69 -13.87 26.40
C CYS A 447 -8.24 -13.26 27.70
N LEU A 448 -8.77 -14.05 28.63
CA LEU A 448 -9.36 -13.53 29.88
C LEU A 448 -8.42 -12.68 30.74
N ARG A 449 -7.10 -12.86 30.59
CA ARG A 449 -6.07 -12.06 31.27
C ARG A 449 -5.58 -10.86 30.45
N GLY A 450 -5.80 -10.85 29.14
CA GLY A 450 -5.37 -9.77 28.26
C GLY A 450 -6.48 -8.73 28.09
N ARG A 451 -6.14 -7.44 28.15
CA ARG A 451 -7.14 -6.37 27.99
C ARG A 451 -7.30 -6.01 26.52
N MET A 452 -8.46 -6.34 25.95
CA MET A 452 -8.78 -6.01 24.56
C MET A 452 -9.63 -4.75 24.47
N LYS A 453 -9.18 -3.80 23.66
CA LYS A 453 -9.87 -2.52 23.43
C LYS A 453 -10.31 -2.43 21.99
N ILE A 454 -11.59 -2.69 21.75
CA ILE A 454 -12.12 -2.77 20.38
C ILE A 454 -12.83 -1.46 20.03
N VAL A 455 -12.58 -0.91 18.84
CA VAL A 455 -13.36 0.17 18.25
C VAL A 455 -14.01 -0.36 16.98
N ILE A 456 -15.33 -0.23 16.86
CA ILE A 456 -16.05 -0.53 15.62
C ILE A 456 -16.77 0.74 15.21
N SER A 457 -16.50 1.22 14.00
CA SER A 457 -17.19 2.36 13.40
C SER A 457 -18.12 1.89 12.31
N ALA A 458 -19.40 2.27 12.41
CA ALA A 458 -20.43 1.82 11.51
C ALA A 458 -21.65 2.74 11.45
N ARG A 459 -22.54 2.52 10.48
CA ARG A 459 -23.91 3.05 10.53
C ARG A 459 -24.71 2.41 11.67
N ASP A 460 -25.77 3.10 12.09
CA ASP A 460 -26.56 2.64 13.24
C ASP A 460 -27.33 1.32 12.98
N SER A 461 -27.50 0.93 11.72
CA SER A 461 -28.17 -0.30 11.31
C SER A 461 -27.53 -1.57 11.90
N VAL A 462 -26.22 -1.57 12.13
CA VAL A 462 -25.48 -2.73 12.66
C VAL A 462 -25.15 -2.61 14.15
N THR A 463 -25.53 -1.51 14.81
CA THR A 463 -25.28 -1.29 16.24
C THR A 463 -25.86 -2.40 17.12
N LYS A 464 -27.07 -2.87 16.81
CA LYS A 464 -27.72 -3.95 17.59
C LYS A 464 -26.95 -5.27 17.48
N LEU A 465 -26.40 -5.56 16.30
CA LEU A 465 -25.57 -6.73 16.06
C LEU A 465 -24.28 -6.65 16.91
N ILE A 466 -23.60 -5.50 16.92
CA ILE A 466 -22.38 -5.28 17.71
C ILE A 466 -22.66 -5.48 19.21
N ILE A 467 -23.74 -4.88 19.73
CA ILE A 467 -24.14 -5.00 21.15
C ILE A 467 -24.49 -6.44 21.53
N GLY A 468 -25.10 -7.20 20.62
CA GLY A 468 -25.46 -8.60 20.87
C GLY A 468 -24.24 -9.54 20.88
N SER A 469 -23.19 -9.23 20.14
CA SER A 469 -22.04 -10.12 19.94
C SER A 469 -20.85 -9.85 20.88
N LEU A 470 -20.69 -8.63 21.38
CA LEU A 470 -19.52 -8.21 22.16
C LEU A 470 -19.90 -7.60 23.53
N PRO A 471 -19.06 -7.77 24.57
CA PRO A 471 -19.35 -7.26 25.91
C PRO A 471 -19.04 -5.76 26.06
N ALA A 472 -19.61 -5.14 27.10
CA ALA A 472 -19.24 -3.80 27.58
C ALA A 472 -19.14 -2.73 26.47
N VAL A 473 -20.17 -2.63 25.63
CA VAL A 473 -20.22 -1.68 24.51
C VAL A 473 -20.60 -0.28 24.99
N SER A 474 -19.68 0.66 24.84
CA SER A 474 -19.92 2.10 24.97
C SER A 474 -20.19 2.70 23.58
N ARG A 475 -21.25 3.51 23.45
CA ARG A 475 -21.67 4.05 22.14
C ARG A 475 -21.44 5.56 22.07
N VAL A 476 -20.72 5.99 21.04
CA VAL A 476 -20.55 7.40 20.65
C VAL A 476 -21.32 7.64 19.36
N ILE A 477 -22.13 8.70 19.32
CA ILE A 477 -22.93 9.06 18.15
C ILE A 477 -22.30 10.30 17.49
N VAL A 478 -21.94 10.19 16.22
CA VAL A 478 -21.36 11.27 15.43
C VAL A 478 -22.45 12.02 14.66
N GLY A 479 -22.45 13.35 14.75
CA GLY A 479 -23.43 14.21 14.07
C GLY A 479 -24.68 14.48 14.90
N SER A 480 -24.61 14.36 16.24
CA SER A 480 -25.61 14.90 17.18
C SER A 480 -25.45 16.40 17.39
N ASP A 481 -26.37 17.05 18.12
CA ASP A 481 -26.34 18.50 18.36
C ASP A 481 -25.05 18.97 19.05
N GLU A 482 -24.44 18.12 19.88
CA GLU A 482 -23.17 18.37 20.54
C GLU A 482 -21.98 18.47 19.56
N THR A 483 -22.14 17.94 18.34
CA THR A 483 -21.12 17.98 17.26
C THR A 483 -21.20 19.21 16.36
N ASN A 484 -22.19 20.11 16.53
CA ASN A 484 -22.37 21.27 15.66
C ASN A 484 -21.19 22.27 15.72
N ARG A 485 -20.50 22.37 16.86
CA ARG A 485 -19.29 23.20 16.99
C ARG A 485 -18.16 22.75 16.06
N ASP A 486 -18.06 21.45 15.85
CA ASP A 486 -17.06 20.84 14.98
C ASP A 486 -17.35 21.14 13.49
N LEU A 487 -18.63 21.22 13.11
CA LEU A 487 -19.05 21.59 11.76
C LEU A 487 -18.72 23.05 11.43
N ASP A 488 -18.93 23.99 12.36
CA ASP A 488 -18.56 25.40 12.15
C ASP A 488 -17.04 25.55 11.99
N LEU A 489 -16.25 24.90 12.85
CA LEU A 489 -14.79 24.86 12.73
C LEU A 489 -14.35 24.26 11.39
N PHE A 490 -14.98 23.17 10.97
CA PHE A 490 -14.72 22.53 9.67
C PHE A 490 -15.05 23.46 8.49
N ALA A 491 -16.22 24.10 8.51
CA ALA A 491 -16.64 25.05 7.47
C ALA A 491 -15.70 26.26 7.37
N ARG A 492 -15.37 26.88 8.51
CA ARG A 492 -14.38 27.99 8.59
C ARG A 492 -13.05 27.58 8.01
N ALA A 493 -12.59 26.37 8.32
CA ALA A 493 -11.30 25.87 7.84
C ALA A 493 -11.30 25.64 6.32
N ILE A 494 -12.42 25.18 5.71
CA ILE A 494 -12.55 25.06 4.26
C ILE A 494 -12.48 26.44 3.59
N LEU A 495 -13.27 27.40 4.06
CA LEU A 495 -13.33 28.76 3.49
C LEU A 495 -11.98 29.47 3.59
N THR A 496 -11.38 29.48 4.79
CA THR A 496 -10.05 30.06 5.01
C THR A 496 -8.99 29.41 4.11
N GLY A 497 -9.09 28.09 3.94
CA GLY A 497 -8.20 27.34 3.05
C GLY A 497 -8.32 27.77 1.60
N LYS A 498 -9.55 27.98 1.09
CA LYS A 498 -9.79 28.46 -0.28
C LYS A 498 -9.31 29.90 -0.48
N GLN A 499 -9.54 30.78 0.49
CA GLN A 499 -9.04 32.16 0.46
C GLN A 499 -7.51 32.22 0.39
N LYS A 500 -6.82 31.44 1.23
CA LYS A 500 -5.35 31.38 1.23
C LYS A 500 -4.76 30.87 -0.08
N ARG A 501 -5.46 29.99 -0.80
CA ARG A 501 -5.03 29.48 -2.12
C ARG A 501 -5.37 30.44 -3.27
N GLY A 502 -6.20 31.46 -3.02
CA GLY A 502 -6.72 32.34 -4.07
C GLY A 502 -7.81 31.70 -4.92
N ASP A 503 -8.37 30.55 -4.50
CA ASP A 503 -9.41 29.83 -5.24
C ASP A 503 -10.77 30.53 -5.13
N TRP A 504 -10.95 31.33 -4.07
CA TRP A 504 -12.22 31.97 -3.73
C TRP A 504 -11.99 33.22 -2.88
N SER A 505 -12.76 34.27 -3.16
CA SER A 505 -12.73 35.55 -2.43
C SER A 505 -14.12 36.17 -2.46
N VAL A 506 -14.45 36.93 -1.41
CA VAL A 506 -15.66 37.75 -1.32
C VAL A 506 -15.27 39.22 -1.30
N GLY A 507 -16.12 40.08 -1.86
CA GLY A 507 -15.96 41.53 -1.75
C GLY A 507 -16.27 42.03 -0.34
N ASP A 508 -17.36 41.50 0.23
CA ASP A 508 -17.84 41.79 1.57
C ASP A 508 -17.41 40.70 2.58
N PRO A 509 -16.53 41.01 3.56
CA PRO A 509 -16.11 40.04 4.57
C PRO A 509 -17.23 39.50 5.46
N SER A 510 -18.33 40.24 5.68
CA SER A 510 -19.44 39.75 6.53
C SER A 510 -20.19 38.57 5.89
N LEU A 511 -20.08 38.42 4.57
CA LEU A 511 -20.66 37.31 3.83
C LEU A 511 -20.12 35.95 4.29
N ILE A 512 -18.91 35.90 4.85
CA ILE A 512 -18.34 34.68 5.42
C ILE A 512 -19.17 34.22 6.62
N ASP A 513 -19.54 35.15 7.51
CA ASP A 513 -20.36 34.83 8.68
C ASP A 513 -21.79 34.48 8.27
N GLU A 514 -22.34 35.12 7.23
CA GLU A 514 -23.63 34.74 6.62
C GLU A 514 -23.59 33.28 6.12
N ILE A 515 -22.56 32.89 5.36
CA ILE A 515 -22.38 31.52 4.85
C ILE A 515 -22.31 30.52 6.02
N LEU A 516 -21.49 30.81 7.03
CA LEU A 516 -21.30 29.92 8.17
C LEU A 516 -22.58 29.77 8.99
N HIS A 517 -23.34 30.85 9.15
CA HIS A 517 -24.64 30.81 9.80
C HIS A 517 -25.62 29.91 9.01
N SER A 518 -25.75 30.09 7.69
CA SER A 518 -26.61 29.25 6.85
C SER A 518 -26.22 27.77 6.89
N ILE A 519 -24.91 27.48 6.85
CA ILE A 519 -24.39 26.11 6.96
C ILE A 519 -24.71 25.50 8.33
N SER A 520 -24.58 26.26 9.41
CA SER A 520 -24.89 25.78 10.77
C SER A 520 -26.37 25.40 10.95
N LEU A 521 -27.27 26.10 10.25
CA LEU A 521 -28.71 25.83 10.28
C LEU A 521 -29.10 24.61 9.42
N GLY A 522 -28.43 24.38 8.29
CA GLY A 522 -28.76 23.31 7.34
C GLY A 522 -27.95 22.02 7.49
N GLY A 523 -26.81 22.06 8.18
CA GLY A 523 -25.82 21.00 8.13
C GLY A 523 -26.20 19.69 8.81
N GLU A 524 -27.16 19.69 9.74
CA GLU A 524 -27.62 18.54 10.54
C GLU A 524 -26.50 17.52 10.89
N GLY A 525 -25.28 17.92 11.23
CA GLY A 525 -24.20 16.96 11.52
C GLY A 525 -23.56 16.25 10.31
N MET A 526 -23.77 16.69 9.05
CA MET A 526 -23.22 16.08 7.83
C MET A 526 -22.04 16.87 7.25
N SER A 527 -20.81 16.52 7.63
CA SER A 527 -19.60 17.17 7.10
C SER A 527 -19.47 17.11 5.58
N LEU A 528 -19.94 16.03 4.93
CA LEU A 528 -19.93 15.95 3.46
C LEU A 528 -20.84 17.01 2.81
N TRP A 529 -22.03 17.22 3.38
CA TRP A 529 -22.95 18.24 2.89
C TRP A 529 -22.31 19.63 3.02
N VAL A 530 -21.70 19.92 4.17
CA VAL A 530 -20.97 21.19 4.39
C VAL A 530 -19.90 21.40 3.32
N TYR A 531 -19.10 20.38 3.04
CA TYR A 531 -18.07 20.45 2.00
C TYR A 531 -18.65 20.76 0.62
N LEU A 532 -19.65 19.99 0.17
CA LEU A 532 -20.24 20.15 -1.15
C LEU A 532 -20.99 21.48 -1.31
N THR A 533 -21.68 21.94 -0.27
CA THR A 533 -22.35 23.25 -0.24
C THR A 533 -21.34 24.39 -0.35
N ILE A 534 -20.21 24.32 0.37
CA ILE A 534 -19.15 25.31 0.22
C ILE A 534 -18.55 25.27 -1.19
N GLU A 535 -18.35 24.08 -1.78
CA GLU A 535 -17.89 23.97 -3.16
C GLU A 535 -18.88 24.61 -4.15
N ASP A 536 -20.20 24.40 -3.98
CA ASP A 536 -21.24 25.05 -4.81
C ASP A 536 -21.24 26.57 -4.66
N ILE A 537 -21.22 27.09 -3.43
CA ILE A 537 -21.14 28.53 -3.16
C ILE A 537 -19.86 29.13 -3.76
N SER A 538 -18.75 28.40 -3.71
CA SER A 538 -17.47 28.84 -4.26
C SER A 538 -17.46 28.98 -5.78
N THR A 539 -18.46 28.44 -6.49
CA THR A 539 -18.60 28.61 -7.95
C THR A 539 -19.17 29.97 -8.36
N ARG A 540 -19.81 30.68 -7.43
CA ARG A 540 -20.46 31.98 -7.67
C ARG A 540 -19.42 33.09 -7.82
N ARG A 541 -19.70 34.08 -8.69
CA ARG A 541 -18.73 35.09 -9.11
C ARG A 541 -18.97 36.49 -8.53
N SER A 542 -20.15 36.74 -7.98
CA SER A 542 -20.48 37.98 -7.29
C SER A 542 -21.05 37.69 -5.89
N ASP A 543 -20.90 38.66 -4.98
CA ASP A 543 -21.47 38.56 -3.63
C ASP A 543 -23.00 38.44 -3.67
N GLU A 544 -23.66 39.03 -4.66
CA GLU A 544 -25.10 38.88 -4.88
C GLU A 544 -25.46 37.45 -5.27
N ASP A 545 -24.72 36.84 -6.21
CA ASP A 545 -24.93 35.43 -6.60
C ASP A 545 -24.72 34.47 -5.41
N ILE A 546 -23.79 34.80 -4.52
CA ILE A 546 -23.56 34.04 -3.28
C ILE A 546 -24.79 34.17 -2.37
N ARG A 547 -25.28 35.39 -2.11
CA ARG A 547 -26.48 35.60 -1.28
C ARG A 547 -27.70 34.89 -1.87
N GLN A 548 -27.89 34.93 -3.19
CA GLN A 548 -28.94 34.18 -3.86
C GLN A 548 -28.78 32.66 -3.68
N ALA A 549 -27.55 32.14 -3.79
CA ALA A 549 -27.28 30.72 -3.54
C ALA A 549 -27.54 30.30 -2.08
N LEU A 550 -27.36 31.22 -1.11
CA LEU A 550 -27.70 30.98 0.30
C LEU A 550 -29.22 30.91 0.54
N LEU A 551 -30.04 31.62 -0.26
CA LEU A 551 -31.50 31.54 -0.18
C LEU A 551 -32.04 30.19 -0.66
N ASP A 552 -31.39 29.61 -1.67
CA ASP A 552 -31.71 28.29 -2.22
C ASP A 552 -30.60 27.28 -1.88
N ILE A 553 -30.31 27.08 -0.59
CA ILE A 553 -29.30 26.09 -0.15
C ILE A 553 -29.87 24.65 -0.27
N PRO A 554 -29.11 23.66 -0.77
CA PRO A 554 -29.65 22.30 -0.89
C PRO A 554 -29.94 21.74 0.49
N ARG A 555 -31.10 21.13 0.72
CA ARG A 555 -31.52 20.73 2.08
C ARG A 555 -30.85 19.45 2.55
N ASN A 556 -30.44 18.60 1.61
CA ASN A 556 -29.89 17.28 1.89
C ASN A 556 -28.84 16.88 0.84
N LEU A 557 -28.20 15.72 1.06
CA LEU A 557 -27.21 15.17 0.13
C LEU A 557 -27.78 14.87 -1.27
N PRO A 558 -28.95 14.21 -1.44
CA PRO A 558 -29.60 14.05 -2.74
C PRO A 558 -29.70 15.34 -3.56
N ASP A 559 -30.28 16.41 -3.00
CA ASP A 559 -30.44 17.70 -3.68
C ASP A 559 -29.07 18.29 -4.07
N THR A 560 -28.07 18.09 -3.22
CA THR A 560 -26.69 18.53 -3.47
C THR A 560 -26.09 17.75 -4.65
N PHE A 561 -26.30 16.43 -4.72
CA PHE A 561 -25.82 15.62 -5.84
C PHE A 561 -26.52 15.96 -7.14
N ASP A 562 -27.84 16.19 -7.13
CA ASP A 562 -28.59 16.63 -8.32
C ASP A 562 -27.97 17.90 -8.91
N ARG A 563 -27.69 18.91 -8.08
CA ARG A 563 -27.03 20.15 -8.52
C ARG A 563 -25.64 19.90 -9.10
N VAL A 564 -24.83 19.08 -8.45
CA VAL A 564 -23.49 18.76 -8.93
C VAL A 564 -23.55 18.05 -10.29
N LEU A 565 -24.43 17.06 -10.45
CA LEU A 565 -24.60 16.31 -11.70
C LEU A 565 -25.16 17.20 -12.84
N GLN A 566 -26.08 18.11 -12.53
CA GLN A 566 -26.55 19.12 -13.49
C GLN A 566 -25.42 20.04 -13.96
N ARG A 567 -24.50 20.43 -13.07
CA ARG A 567 -23.30 21.19 -13.48
C ARG A 567 -22.41 20.40 -14.43
N ILE A 568 -22.18 19.11 -14.15
CA ILE A 568 -21.41 18.23 -15.05
C ILE A 568 -22.05 18.19 -16.44
N GLN A 569 -23.38 18.05 -16.49
CA GLN A 569 -24.14 18.05 -17.75
C GLN A 569 -23.99 19.38 -18.49
N SER A 570 -24.13 20.50 -17.78
CA SER A 570 -24.00 21.86 -18.37
C SER A 570 -22.61 22.14 -18.95
N LYS A 571 -21.57 21.49 -18.42
CA LYS A 571 -20.18 21.60 -18.90
C LYS A 571 -19.86 20.68 -20.08
N GLY A 572 -20.80 19.84 -20.52
CA GLY A 572 -20.60 18.91 -21.64
C GLY A 572 -19.71 17.70 -21.29
N ASN A 573 -19.50 17.41 -20.01
CA ASN A 573 -18.61 16.33 -19.55
C ASN A 573 -19.33 14.98 -19.35
N THR A 574 -20.62 14.87 -19.70
CA THR A 574 -21.49 13.73 -19.36
C THR A 574 -20.91 12.38 -19.78
N GLU A 575 -20.49 12.21 -21.03
CA GLU A 575 -20.04 10.91 -21.55
C GLU A 575 -18.84 10.36 -20.79
N VAL A 576 -17.78 11.17 -20.62
CA VAL A 576 -16.56 10.79 -19.90
C VAL A 576 -16.87 10.50 -18.44
N VAL A 577 -17.65 11.36 -17.78
CA VAL A 577 -17.98 11.18 -16.36
C VAL A 577 -18.84 9.95 -16.12
N CYS A 578 -19.82 9.66 -16.98
CA CYS A 578 -20.62 8.44 -16.87
C CYS A 578 -19.74 7.20 -17.04
N SER A 579 -18.79 7.20 -17.98
CA SER A 579 -17.83 6.09 -18.13
C SER A 579 -16.98 5.90 -16.87
N VAL A 580 -16.44 6.99 -16.31
CA VAL A 580 -15.67 6.96 -15.05
C VAL A 580 -16.53 6.42 -13.91
N PHE A 581 -17.75 6.91 -13.75
CA PHE A 581 -18.63 6.46 -12.67
C PHE A 581 -19.00 4.98 -12.79
N ARG A 582 -19.18 4.44 -14.01
CA ARG A 582 -19.40 2.99 -14.20
C ARG A 582 -18.21 2.18 -13.69
N TRP A 583 -16.99 2.57 -14.08
CA TRP A 583 -15.77 1.92 -13.60
C TRP A 583 -15.63 2.02 -12.08
N THR A 584 -15.79 3.21 -11.50
CA THR A 584 -15.68 3.42 -10.05
C THR A 584 -16.80 2.73 -9.27
N ALA A 585 -17.97 2.50 -9.88
CA ALA A 585 -19.12 1.85 -9.24
C ALA A 585 -19.15 0.33 -9.37
N ALA A 586 -18.45 -0.29 -10.33
CA ALA A 586 -18.56 -1.74 -10.54
C ALA A 586 -17.21 -2.47 -10.59
N ALA A 587 -16.08 -1.77 -10.63
CA ALA A 587 -14.78 -2.43 -10.57
C ALA A 587 -14.63 -3.25 -9.27
N CYS A 588 -13.92 -4.39 -9.36
CA CYS A 588 -13.72 -5.29 -8.21
C CYS A 588 -12.81 -4.67 -7.14
N TYR A 589 -11.88 -3.86 -7.58
CA TYR A 589 -11.05 -2.99 -6.75
C TYR A 589 -10.75 -1.70 -7.52
N PRO A 590 -10.39 -0.61 -6.83
CA PRO A 590 -10.20 0.68 -7.47
C PRO A 590 -9.05 0.69 -8.47
N LEU A 591 -9.29 1.27 -9.64
CA LEU A 591 -8.30 1.33 -10.73
C LEU A 591 -7.36 2.52 -10.57
N ALA A 592 -6.07 2.32 -10.84
CA ALA A 592 -5.10 3.41 -10.95
C ALA A 592 -5.41 4.29 -12.18
N LEU A 593 -5.05 5.58 -12.12
CA LEU A 593 -5.24 6.53 -13.22
C LEU A 593 -4.72 5.99 -14.56
N LYS A 594 -3.55 5.36 -14.57
CA LYS A 594 -2.96 4.77 -15.77
C LYS A 594 -3.81 3.64 -16.36
N GLN A 595 -4.36 2.78 -15.49
CA GLN A 595 -5.26 1.69 -15.89
C GLN A 595 -6.57 2.26 -16.45
N LEU A 596 -7.14 3.25 -15.78
CA LEU A 596 -8.38 3.88 -16.21
C LEU A 596 -8.21 4.61 -17.54
N SER A 597 -7.09 5.32 -17.75
CA SER A 597 -6.76 6.01 -19.01
C SER A 597 -6.79 5.11 -20.23
N GLU A 598 -6.34 3.88 -20.06
CA GLU A 598 -6.24 2.88 -21.12
C GLU A 598 -7.63 2.37 -21.54
N VAL A 599 -8.55 2.21 -20.59
CA VAL A 599 -9.85 1.56 -20.83
C VAL A 599 -11.03 2.49 -21.07
N LEU A 600 -10.98 3.74 -20.60
CA LEU A 600 -12.13 4.67 -20.65
C LEU A 600 -12.75 4.83 -22.04
N ASN A 601 -11.92 4.80 -23.09
CA ASN A 601 -12.32 4.97 -24.50
C ASN A 601 -12.18 3.69 -25.34
N THR A 602 -12.00 2.52 -24.69
CA THR A 602 -11.98 1.24 -25.39
C THR A 602 -13.37 0.91 -25.92
N LYS A 603 -13.47 0.56 -27.21
CA LYS A 603 -14.73 0.12 -27.82
C LYS A 603 -14.82 -1.39 -27.78
N ILE A 604 -16.02 -1.92 -27.51
CA ILE A 604 -16.27 -3.37 -27.53
C ILE A 604 -15.89 -3.94 -28.90
N ASN A 605 -15.20 -5.09 -28.92
CA ASN A 605 -14.65 -5.75 -30.12
C ASN A 605 -13.52 -4.97 -30.84
N GLN A 606 -12.89 -4.01 -30.18
CA GLN A 606 -11.64 -3.38 -30.67
C GLN A 606 -10.53 -4.44 -30.79
N SER A 607 -9.77 -4.38 -31.88
CA SER A 607 -8.78 -5.43 -32.20
C SER A 607 -7.39 -5.22 -31.57
N SER A 608 -7.01 -3.99 -31.24
CA SER A 608 -5.69 -3.65 -30.69
C SER A 608 -5.77 -2.41 -29.81
N SER A 609 -4.76 -2.19 -28.97
CA SER A 609 -4.59 -0.94 -28.21
C SER A 609 -4.37 0.25 -29.14
N GLN A 610 -4.87 1.42 -28.74
CA GLN A 610 -4.74 2.68 -29.49
C GLN A 610 -4.46 3.83 -28.53
N GLU A 611 -3.18 4.18 -28.36
CA GLU A 611 -2.74 5.25 -27.46
C GLU A 611 -3.39 6.61 -27.79
N SER A 612 -3.70 6.87 -29.06
CA SER A 612 -4.39 8.09 -29.50
C SER A 612 -5.82 8.23 -28.97
N ARG A 613 -6.40 7.17 -28.39
CA ARG A 613 -7.71 7.20 -27.72
C ARG A 613 -7.62 7.44 -26.22
N HIS A 614 -6.43 7.47 -25.64
CA HIS A 614 -6.28 7.76 -24.22
C HIS A 614 -6.83 9.14 -23.88
N VAL A 615 -7.44 9.27 -22.71
CA VAL A 615 -8.01 10.55 -22.26
C VAL A 615 -6.88 11.53 -21.99
N ASN A 616 -6.85 12.62 -22.77
CA ASN A 616 -5.92 13.71 -22.52
C ASN A 616 -6.20 14.38 -21.17
N GLY A 617 -5.15 14.65 -20.39
CA GLY A 617 -5.29 15.36 -19.12
C GLY A 617 -6.04 14.57 -18.06
N ILE A 618 -5.88 13.25 -18.00
CA ILE A 618 -6.56 12.40 -17.00
C ILE A 618 -6.27 12.80 -15.54
N SER A 619 -5.18 13.53 -15.28
CA SER A 619 -4.92 14.17 -13.98
C SER A 619 -6.00 15.17 -13.56
N HIS A 620 -6.77 15.73 -14.51
CA HIS A 620 -7.87 16.67 -14.26
C HIS A 620 -9.23 15.97 -14.03
N LEU A 621 -9.27 14.63 -14.03
CA LEU A 621 -10.51 13.87 -13.86
C LEU A 621 -11.33 14.28 -12.63
N PRO A 622 -10.73 14.54 -11.43
CA PRO A 622 -11.50 15.03 -10.29
C PRO A 622 -12.23 16.34 -10.56
N ALA A 623 -11.61 17.27 -11.28
CA ALA A 623 -12.23 18.54 -11.66
C ALA A 623 -13.36 18.33 -12.68
N CYS A 624 -13.17 17.43 -13.66
CA CYS A 624 -14.20 17.08 -14.63
C CYS A 624 -15.45 16.47 -13.98
N CYS A 625 -15.25 15.70 -12.90
CA CYS A 625 -16.30 15.07 -12.10
C CYS A 625 -16.79 15.92 -10.92
N GLU A 626 -16.50 17.23 -10.90
CA GLU A 626 -16.92 18.15 -9.82
C GLU A 626 -16.55 17.68 -8.40
N ASN A 627 -15.39 17.04 -8.25
CA ASN A 627 -14.87 16.45 -7.00
C ASN A 627 -15.76 15.34 -6.40
N LEU A 628 -16.67 14.74 -7.19
CA LEU A 628 -17.39 13.52 -6.80
C LEU A 628 -16.48 12.27 -6.79
N ILE A 629 -15.33 12.36 -7.47
CA ILE A 629 -14.26 11.39 -7.34
C ILE A 629 -13.02 12.04 -6.70
N GLN A 630 -12.17 11.20 -6.15
CA GLN A 630 -10.86 11.55 -5.65
C GLN A 630 -9.82 10.56 -6.21
N VAL A 631 -8.59 11.05 -6.37
CA VAL A 631 -7.43 10.20 -6.64
C VAL A 631 -6.67 10.04 -5.34
N GLU A 632 -6.38 8.80 -4.95
CA GLU A 632 -5.62 8.49 -3.75
C GLU A 632 -4.11 8.71 -3.97
N ASP A 633 -3.48 9.38 -3.01
CA ASP A 633 -2.06 9.70 -3.07
C ASP A 633 -1.21 8.43 -2.86
N GLY A 634 -0.23 8.20 -3.74
CA GLY A 634 0.66 7.04 -3.70
C GLY A 634 0.25 5.95 -4.70
N SER A 635 -0.93 5.36 -4.52
CA SER A 635 -1.47 4.33 -5.44
C SER A 635 -2.00 4.90 -6.75
N GLU A 636 -2.30 6.20 -6.80
CA GLU A 636 -2.98 6.88 -7.92
C GLU A 636 -4.34 6.24 -8.28
N THR A 637 -4.98 5.55 -7.33
CA THR A 637 -6.26 4.89 -7.53
C THR A 637 -7.43 5.86 -7.50
N VAL A 638 -8.43 5.64 -8.36
CA VAL A 638 -9.60 6.50 -8.51
C VAL A 638 -10.77 5.94 -7.72
N HIS A 639 -11.34 6.79 -6.85
CA HIS A 639 -12.42 6.42 -5.94
C HIS A 639 -13.54 7.45 -5.99
N PHE A 640 -14.75 7.06 -5.59
CA PHE A 640 -15.73 8.07 -5.19
C PHE A 640 -15.21 8.79 -3.95
N SER A 641 -15.38 10.11 -3.89
CA SER A 641 -14.96 10.92 -2.74
C SER A 641 -15.66 10.48 -1.44
N HIS A 642 -16.83 9.87 -1.58
CA HIS A 642 -17.61 9.31 -0.49
C HIS A 642 -18.59 8.22 -1.00
N HIS A 643 -18.86 7.19 -0.20
CA HIS A 643 -19.73 6.06 -0.60
C HIS A 643 -21.17 6.46 -0.91
N SER A 644 -21.66 7.52 -0.26
CA SER A 644 -23.01 8.07 -0.53
C SER A 644 -23.22 8.43 -2.00
N ILE A 645 -22.16 8.78 -2.72
CA ILE A 645 -22.21 9.13 -4.13
C ILE A 645 -22.59 7.88 -4.93
N ARG A 646 -21.89 6.75 -4.69
CA ARG A 646 -22.22 5.47 -5.31
C ARG A 646 -23.65 5.03 -4.97
N SER A 647 -24.05 5.10 -3.70
CA SER A 647 -25.42 4.77 -3.27
C SER A 647 -26.47 5.64 -3.96
N TYR A 648 -26.18 6.93 -4.14
CA TYR A 648 -27.08 7.86 -4.82
C TYR A 648 -27.16 7.56 -6.33
N LEU A 649 -26.03 7.28 -7.01
CA LEU A 649 -25.99 6.95 -8.44
C LEU A 649 -26.74 5.64 -8.76
N LEU A 650 -26.67 4.65 -7.87
CA LEU A 650 -27.38 3.36 -7.96
C LEU A 650 -28.82 3.40 -7.41
N GLY A 651 -29.25 4.55 -6.90
CA GLY A 651 -30.57 4.75 -6.31
C GLY A 651 -31.70 4.87 -7.35
N PRO A 652 -32.89 5.33 -6.91
CA PRO A 652 -34.06 5.49 -7.77
C PRO A 652 -33.80 6.33 -9.02
N LEU A 653 -34.60 6.08 -10.07
CA LEU A 653 -34.47 6.72 -11.38
C LEU A 653 -34.73 8.23 -11.30
N LYS A 654 -33.76 9.04 -11.74
CA LYS A 654 -33.82 10.50 -11.71
C LYS A 654 -34.30 11.02 -13.06
N LYS A 655 -35.50 11.58 -13.08
CA LYS A 655 -36.12 12.08 -14.32
C LYS A 655 -35.36 13.26 -14.95
N ALA A 656 -34.70 14.08 -14.14
CA ALA A 656 -34.00 15.27 -14.60
C ALA A 656 -32.62 14.96 -15.22
N ILE A 657 -31.96 13.88 -14.78
CA ILE A 657 -30.58 13.53 -15.14
C ILE A 657 -30.42 12.02 -15.38
N PRO A 658 -31.16 11.44 -16.34
CA PRO A 658 -31.24 10.00 -16.53
C PRO A 658 -29.89 9.35 -16.89
N ASP A 659 -28.99 10.09 -17.55
CA ASP A 659 -27.67 9.60 -17.99
C ASP A 659 -26.77 9.17 -16.82
N PHE A 660 -27.00 9.70 -15.61
CA PHE A 660 -26.22 9.41 -14.40
C PHE A 660 -26.88 8.35 -13.49
N ASN A 661 -28.01 7.77 -13.89
CA ASN A 661 -28.56 6.61 -13.20
C ASN A 661 -27.80 5.36 -13.61
N LEU A 662 -27.12 4.75 -12.64
CA LEU A 662 -26.36 3.54 -12.86
C LEU A 662 -27.19 2.34 -12.42
N ASN A 663 -27.17 1.29 -13.24
CA ASN A 663 -27.56 -0.05 -12.82
C ASN A 663 -26.28 -0.86 -12.60
N LEU A 664 -26.14 -1.49 -11.44
CA LEU A 664 -24.92 -2.22 -11.10
C LEU A 664 -24.64 -3.37 -12.08
N GLN A 665 -25.68 -4.10 -12.49
CA GLN A 665 -25.55 -5.20 -13.45
C GLN A 665 -25.07 -4.69 -14.81
N ASP A 666 -25.68 -3.62 -15.33
CA ASP A 666 -25.27 -3.04 -16.61
C ASP A 666 -23.82 -2.53 -16.57
N CYS A 667 -23.36 -2.04 -15.41
CA CYS A 667 -21.98 -1.63 -15.21
C CYS A 667 -21.02 -2.82 -15.18
N GLU A 668 -21.37 -3.91 -14.49
CA GLU A 668 -20.59 -5.15 -14.46
C GLU A 668 -20.48 -5.77 -15.86
N ASP A 669 -21.60 -5.88 -16.58
CA ASP A 669 -21.64 -6.40 -17.95
C ASP A 669 -20.78 -5.55 -18.90
N PHE A 670 -20.84 -4.22 -18.77
CA PHE A 670 -20.00 -3.30 -19.52
C PHE A 670 -18.50 -3.53 -19.24
N ILE A 671 -18.11 -3.66 -17.96
CA ILE A 671 -16.72 -3.94 -17.59
C ILE A 671 -16.28 -5.31 -18.12
N GLY A 672 -17.16 -6.32 -18.05
CA GLY A 672 -16.92 -7.66 -18.59
C GLY A 672 -16.65 -7.65 -20.09
N ASP A 673 -17.47 -6.94 -20.86
CA ASP A 673 -17.30 -6.77 -22.31
C ASP A 673 -15.96 -6.11 -22.65
N ILE A 674 -15.53 -5.11 -21.87
CA ILE A 674 -14.24 -4.45 -22.05
C ILE A 674 -13.07 -5.37 -21.66
N CYS A 675 -13.15 -6.09 -20.54
CA CYS A 675 -12.14 -7.07 -20.14
C CYS A 675 -11.93 -8.14 -21.22
N LEU A 676 -13.02 -8.70 -21.76
CA LEU A 676 -12.97 -9.68 -22.84
C LEU A 676 -12.36 -9.09 -24.12
N THR A 677 -12.76 -7.87 -24.48
CA THR A 677 -12.20 -7.14 -25.63
C THR A 677 -10.70 -6.96 -25.47
N TYR A 678 -10.28 -6.46 -24.31
CA TYR A 678 -8.91 -6.17 -23.98
C TYR A 678 -8.03 -7.44 -24.04
N LEU A 679 -8.43 -8.52 -23.36
CA LEU A 679 -7.67 -9.79 -23.36
C LEU A 679 -7.53 -10.43 -24.75
N ASN A 680 -8.36 -10.03 -25.72
CA ASN A 680 -8.32 -10.50 -27.10
C ASN A 680 -7.59 -9.54 -28.06
N PHE A 681 -6.89 -8.51 -27.58
CA PHE A 681 -6.08 -7.64 -28.43
C PHE A 681 -4.98 -8.40 -29.18
N SER A 682 -4.79 -8.06 -30.45
CA SER A 682 -3.74 -8.64 -31.31
C SER A 682 -2.31 -8.28 -30.85
N ASP A 683 -2.17 -7.23 -30.05
CA ASP A 683 -0.89 -6.80 -29.47
C ASP A 683 -0.26 -7.93 -28.63
N PHE A 684 -1.06 -8.65 -27.85
CA PHE A 684 -0.61 -9.77 -27.02
C PHE A 684 -0.20 -10.99 -27.86
N GLN A 685 -0.86 -11.22 -28.99
CA GLN A 685 -0.50 -12.31 -29.92
C GLN A 685 0.80 -12.01 -30.65
N THR A 686 1.03 -10.75 -31.00
CA THR A 686 2.22 -10.29 -31.74
C THR A 686 3.47 -10.27 -30.84
N ALA A 687 3.32 -9.95 -29.55
CA ALA A 687 4.39 -10.03 -28.55
C ALA A 687 4.91 -11.47 -28.37
N LEU A 688 4.01 -12.45 -28.31
CA LEU A 688 4.36 -13.88 -28.23
C LEU A 688 5.09 -14.36 -29.50
N ALA A 689 4.72 -13.87 -30.68
CA ALA A 689 5.38 -14.20 -31.95
C ALA A 689 6.83 -13.71 -32.00
N LYS A 690 7.10 -12.47 -31.56
CA LYS A 690 8.46 -11.90 -31.50
C LYS A 690 9.40 -12.66 -30.54
N SER A 691 8.88 -13.15 -29.42
CA SER A 691 9.67 -13.97 -28.47
C SER A 691 10.05 -15.34 -29.06
N ARG A 692 9.18 -15.92 -29.90
CA ARG A 692 9.39 -17.24 -30.51
C ARG A 692 10.41 -17.25 -31.65
N GLU A 693 10.74 -16.10 -32.24
CA GLU A 693 11.67 -15.99 -33.37
C GLU A 693 13.16 -15.83 -32.98
N GLN A 694 13.49 -15.70 -31.69
CA GLN A 694 14.89 -15.81 -31.24
C GLN A 694 15.33 -17.28 -31.22
N LYS A 695 15.69 -17.84 -32.39
CA LYS A 695 16.48 -19.07 -32.46
C LYS A 695 17.86 -18.80 -31.86
N MET A 696 18.11 -19.33 -30.66
CA MET A 696 19.49 -19.49 -30.15
C MET A 696 20.24 -20.44 -31.09
N ASP A 697 21.35 -19.96 -31.63
CA ASP A 697 22.26 -20.76 -32.46
C ASP A 697 22.95 -21.80 -31.56
N ALA A 698 22.69 -23.09 -31.80
CA ALA A 698 23.13 -24.21 -30.96
C ALA A 698 24.62 -24.54 -31.12
N GLY A 699 25.46 -23.52 -31.32
CA GLY A 699 26.89 -23.65 -31.60
C GLY A 699 27.81 -23.34 -30.42
N HIS A 700 27.35 -22.67 -29.36
CA HIS A 700 28.17 -22.30 -28.19
C HIS A 700 27.33 -22.34 -26.91
N VAL A 701 27.32 -23.49 -26.22
CA VAL A 701 26.89 -23.55 -24.82
C VAL A 701 28.15 -23.47 -23.96
N PRO A 702 28.35 -22.42 -23.15
CA PRO A 702 29.48 -22.35 -22.22
C PRO A 702 29.39 -23.49 -21.20
N VAL A 703 30.54 -24.11 -20.89
CA VAL A 703 30.69 -25.26 -19.98
C VAL A 703 30.14 -25.01 -18.55
N GLY A 704 29.82 -23.77 -18.18
CA GLY A 704 29.26 -23.42 -16.86
C GLY A 704 27.80 -23.83 -16.61
N VAL A 705 27.03 -24.22 -17.63
CA VAL A 705 25.61 -24.58 -17.45
C VAL A 705 25.44 -26.00 -16.86
N VAL A 706 26.45 -26.87 -16.98
CA VAL A 706 26.37 -28.25 -16.46
C VAL A 706 26.55 -28.30 -14.93
N ASP A 707 27.34 -27.39 -14.35
CA ASP A 707 27.58 -27.32 -12.90
C ASP A 707 26.38 -26.76 -12.11
N GLN A 708 25.56 -25.91 -12.74
CA GLN A 708 24.35 -25.37 -12.10
C GLN A 708 23.24 -26.42 -12.00
N THR A 709 23.12 -27.31 -13.00
CA THR A 709 22.12 -28.38 -13.00
C THR A 709 22.43 -29.48 -11.98
N LEU A 710 23.71 -29.75 -11.70
CA LEU A 710 24.16 -30.71 -10.68
C LEU A 710 23.94 -30.20 -9.25
N ASN A 711 24.05 -28.89 -9.02
CA ASN A 711 23.76 -28.27 -7.72
C ASN A 711 22.25 -28.16 -7.44
N ALA A 712 21.43 -28.00 -8.48
CA ALA A 712 19.97 -27.92 -8.35
C ALA A 712 19.31 -29.27 -7.95
N LEU A 713 19.99 -30.41 -8.16
CA LEU A 713 19.47 -31.74 -7.86
C LEU A 713 19.70 -32.22 -6.41
N GLY A 714 20.21 -31.38 -5.52
CA GLY A 714 20.06 -31.60 -4.07
C GLY A 714 20.64 -32.89 -3.49
N ALA A 715 21.67 -33.48 -4.09
CA ALA A 715 22.35 -34.66 -3.53
C ALA A 715 23.27 -34.27 -2.36
N LYS A 716 22.70 -33.92 -1.20
CA LYS A 716 23.40 -33.97 0.10
C LYS A 716 23.07 -35.30 0.78
N SER A 717 23.84 -36.33 0.47
CA SER A 717 23.93 -37.53 1.29
C SER A 717 25.40 -37.93 1.45
N HIS A 718 25.84 -38.06 2.70
CA HIS A 718 27.13 -38.62 3.07
C HIS A 718 27.24 -40.07 2.58
N GLY A 719 28.22 -40.37 1.71
CA GLY A 719 28.59 -41.76 1.46
C GLY A 719 29.30 -42.06 0.14
N SER A 720 30.62 -42.20 0.23
CA SER A 720 31.46 -43.12 -0.56
C SER A 720 31.73 -42.86 -2.06
N ARG A 721 32.93 -42.33 -2.31
CA ARG A 721 34.00 -42.96 -3.11
C ARG A 721 33.57 -43.85 -4.31
N ILE A 722 33.02 -43.28 -5.38
CA ILE A 722 33.14 -43.89 -6.73
C ILE A 722 33.31 -42.78 -7.78
N ALA A 723 34.54 -42.27 -7.91
CA ALA A 723 34.98 -41.50 -9.07
C ALA A 723 36.49 -41.70 -9.30
N ARG A 724 36.89 -42.97 -9.32
CA ARG A 724 38.09 -43.45 -10.01
C ARG A 724 37.61 -44.60 -10.90
N PHE A 725 38.18 -44.71 -12.09
CA PHE A 725 37.71 -45.51 -13.23
C PHE A 725 36.50 -44.83 -13.89
N VAL A 726 36.59 -44.24 -15.08
CA VAL A 726 37.04 -44.86 -16.34
C VAL A 726 37.63 -43.79 -17.27
N LYS A 727 38.91 -43.94 -17.63
CA LYS A 727 39.41 -43.55 -18.97
C LYS A 727 39.01 -44.67 -19.93
N LEU A 728 38.52 -44.35 -21.14
CA LEU A 728 38.75 -45.04 -22.43
C LEU A 728 37.83 -44.49 -23.55
N PRO A 729 38.11 -44.74 -24.86
CA PRO A 729 38.41 -43.68 -25.84
C PRO A 729 37.46 -43.65 -27.06
N PHE A 730 37.78 -42.77 -28.01
CA PHE A 730 37.26 -42.65 -29.39
C PHE A 730 36.80 -43.99 -30.02
N GLY A 731 35.54 -44.03 -30.50
CA GLY A 731 35.03 -45.10 -31.33
C GLY A 731 33.56 -44.91 -31.72
N LYS A 732 33.28 -44.97 -33.03
CA LYS A 732 31.99 -44.79 -33.72
C LYS A 732 30.87 -45.68 -33.13
N THR A 733 29.68 -45.13 -32.90
CA THR A 733 28.35 -45.73 -33.21
C THR A 733 27.18 -44.77 -32.90
N GLN A 734 26.07 -45.03 -33.58
CA GLN A 734 24.80 -44.29 -33.77
C GLN A 734 24.19 -43.51 -32.57
N PRO A 735 23.40 -42.45 -32.84
CA PRO A 735 22.64 -41.74 -31.81
C PRO A 735 21.38 -42.54 -31.44
N THR A 736 21.41 -43.21 -30.29
CA THR A 736 20.20 -43.74 -29.66
C THR A 736 19.46 -42.59 -29.01
N ILE A 737 18.24 -42.34 -29.49
CA ILE A 737 17.28 -41.36 -29.01
C ILE A 737 16.97 -41.62 -27.53
N LEU A 738 17.36 -40.70 -26.64
CA LEU A 738 16.91 -40.65 -25.26
C LEU A 738 15.85 -39.54 -25.15
N SER A 739 14.65 -39.89 -25.61
CA SER A 739 13.44 -39.10 -25.45
C SER A 739 12.99 -39.10 -23.98
N LYS A 740 13.32 -38.05 -23.24
CA LYS A 740 12.50 -37.57 -22.12
C LYS A 740 12.57 -36.04 -22.12
N PRO A 741 11.46 -35.33 -22.38
CA PRO A 741 11.44 -33.88 -22.19
C PRO A 741 11.60 -33.59 -20.69
N LEU A 742 12.61 -32.81 -20.34
CA LEU A 742 12.73 -32.20 -19.02
C LEU A 742 11.53 -31.26 -18.80
N PRO A 743 10.87 -31.29 -17.63
CA PRO A 743 9.87 -30.28 -17.30
C PRO A 743 10.59 -28.95 -17.06
N LEU A 744 10.43 -28.02 -18.00
CA LEU A 744 10.72 -26.60 -17.80
C LEU A 744 9.62 -26.03 -16.90
N SER A 745 9.74 -26.24 -15.59
CA SER A 745 8.81 -25.65 -14.61
C SER A 745 9.46 -24.73 -13.58
N ASP A 746 10.78 -24.48 -13.63
CA ASP A 746 11.44 -23.65 -12.60
C ASP A 746 12.57 -22.76 -13.14
N VAL A 747 12.29 -22.03 -14.23
CA VAL A 747 13.09 -20.85 -14.62
C VAL A 747 12.14 -19.68 -14.80
N ASN A 748 11.69 -19.12 -13.69
CA ASN A 748 10.90 -17.89 -13.68
C ASN A 748 11.87 -16.70 -13.85
N VAL A 749 12.39 -16.51 -15.06
CA VAL A 749 13.02 -15.24 -15.46
C VAL A 749 11.88 -14.28 -15.74
N SER A 750 11.84 -13.22 -14.95
CA SER A 750 10.84 -12.14 -14.90
C SER A 750 10.46 -11.54 -16.26
N ALA A 751 9.56 -12.20 -17.01
CA ALA A 751 8.87 -11.63 -18.15
C ALA A 751 7.70 -10.72 -17.70
N GLU A 752 7.15 -10.94 -16.51
CA GLU A 752 6.00 -10.16 -15.97
C GLU A 752 6.33 -8.68 -15.73
N SER A 753 7.59 -8.33 -15.47
CA SER A 753 7.98 -6.94 -15.18
C SER A 753 8.08 -6.03 -16.42
N ALA A 754 8.22 -6.59 -17.62
CA ALA A 754 8.35 -5.82 -18.85
C ALA A 754 6.98 -5.49 -19.48
N ASP A 755 6.03 -6.44 -19.46
CA ASP A 755 4.69 -6.25 -20.04
C ASP A 755 3.78 -5.33 -19.20
N ALA A 756 3.93 -5.35 -17.87
CA ALA A 756 3.12 -4.52 -16.96
C ALA A 756 3.33 -3.01 -17.15
N ASN A 757 4.48 -2.58 -17.65
CA ASN A 757 4.76 -1.17 -17.90
C ASN A 757 4.13 -0.64 -19.21
N HIS A 758 3.81 -1.52 -20.16
CA HIS A 758 3.21 -1.11 -21.44
C HIS A 758 1.68 -1.26 -21.44
N PHE A 759 1.13 -2.19 -20.65
CA PHE A 759 -0.31 -2.48 -20.55
C PHE A 759 -0.81 -2.49 -19.09
N PRO A 760 -0.92 -1.33 -18.41
CA PRO A 760 -1.29 -1.25 -17.00
C PRO A 760 -2.60 -1.98 -16.61
N PHE A 761 -3.60 -2.02 -17.50
CA PHE A 761 -4.89 -2.65 -17.22
C PHE A 761 -4.87 -4.19 -17.32
N LEU A 762 -3.83 -4.79 -17.91
CA LEU A 762 -3.79 -6.23 -18.22
C LEU A 762 -3.99 -7.12 -17.00
N GLN A 763 -3.37 -6.77 -15.86
CA GLN A 763 -3.48 -7.57 -14.65
C GLN A 763 -4.93 -7.57 -14.12
N TYR A 764 -5.58 -6.41 -14.09
CA TYR A 764 -6.97 -6.31 -13.69
C TYR A 764 -7.88 -7.16 -14.58
N ALA A 765 -7.69 -7.08 -15.91
CA ALA A 765 -8.48 -7.85 -16.86
C ALA A 765 -8.33 -9.36 -16.63
N LYS A 766 -7.09 -9.85 -16.46
CA LYS A 766 -6.79 -11.27 -16.22
C LYS A 766 -7.45 -11.80 -14.94
N ASP A 767 -7.38 -11.02 -13.87
CA ASP A 767 -7.85 -11.46 -12.55
C ASP A 767 -9.37 -11.42 -12.42
N ASN A 768 -10.05 -10.53 -13.16
CA ASN A 768 -11.46 -10.21 -12.90
C ASN A 768 -12.43 -10.46 -14.06
N TRP A 769 -11.98 -10.77 -15.29
CA TRP A 769 -12.89 -10.96 -16.43
C TRP A 769 -13.96 -12.02 -16.16
N SER A 770 -13.60 -13.12 -15.48
CA SER A 770 -14.51 -14.22 -15.18
C SER A 770 -15.62 -13.78 -14.23
N ARG A 771 -15.30 -12.91 -13.26
CA ARG A 771 -16.25 -12.38 -12.28
C ARG A 771 -17.26 -11.43 -12.93
N HIS A 772 -16.80 -10.58 -13.84
CA HIS A 772 -17.68 -9.66 -14.59
C HIS A 772 -18.53 -10.35 -15.65
N THR A 773 -18.18 -11.58 -16.05
CA THR A 773 -18.87 -12.31 -17.14
C THR A 773 -19.70 -13.49 -16.65
N VAL A 774 -19.95 -13.61 -15.34
CA VAL A 774 -20.76 -14.69 -14.76
C VAL A 774 -22.16 -14.77 -15.38
N ARG A 775 -22.73 -13.62 -15.76
CA ARG A 775 -24.09 -13.49 -16.31
C ARG A 775 -24.12 -13.21 -17.81
N ILE A 776 -22.98 -13.35 -18.51
CA ILE A 776 -22.91 -13.05 -19.93
C ILE A 776 -23.90 -13.92 -20.73
N SER A 777 -24.61 -13.30 -21.66
CA SER A 777 -25.61 -13.97 -22.48
C SER A 777 -25.25 -13.90 -23.97
N PRO A 778 -25.85 -14.76 -24.82
CA PRO A 778 -25.67 -14.71 -26.27
C PRO A 778 -26.05 -13.37 -26.93
N SER A 779 -26.78 -12.49 -26.22
CA SER A 779 -27.11 -11.15 -26.70
C SER A 779 -26.03 -10.11 -26.41
N SER A 780 -25.00 -10.43 -25.60
CA SER A 780 -23.85 -9.55 -25.38
C SER A 780 -23.05 -9.35 -26.68
N LYS A 781 -22.56 -8.12 -26.88
CA LYS A 781 -21.69 -7.79 -28.01
C LYS A 781 -20.32 -8.48 -27.94
N ALA A 782 -19.88 -8.87 -26.76
CA ALA A 782 -18.62 -9.58 -26.53
C ALA A 782 -18.79 -11.10 -26.45
N TRP A 783 -19.99 -11.65 -26.68
CA TRP A 783 -20.25 -13.09 -26.59
C TRP A 783 -19.29 -13.94 -27.44
N CYS A 784 -19.00 -13.52 -28.67
CA CYS A 784 -18.06 -14.23 -29.54
C CYS A 784 -16.61 -14.19 -29.03
N LEU A 785 -16.24 -13.18 -28.24
CA LEU A 785 -14.93 -13.13 -27.58
C LEU A 785 -14.91 -14.05 -26.37
N TRP A 786 -15.98 -14.06 -25.58
CA TRP A 786 -16.13 -14.97 -24.45
C TRP A 786 -16.03 -16.44 -24.88
N GLN A 787 -16.67 -16.82 -25.99
CA GLN A 787 -16.57 -18.18 -26.55
C GLN A 787 -15.15 -18.59 -26.94
N LYS A 788 -14.25 -17.62 -27.20
CA LYS A 788 -12.83 -17.88 -27.52
C LYS A 788 -11.97 -18.00 -26.28
N MET A 789 -12.45 -17.57 -25.11
CA MET A 789 -11.74 -17.73 -23.86
C MET A 789 -11.70 -19.23 -23.52
N ASP A 790 -10.50 -19.80 -23.44
CA ASP A 790 -10.34 -21.18 -23.02
C ASP A 790 -10.63 -21.28 -21.51
N VAL A 791 -11.87 -21.66 -21.17
CA VAL A 791 -12.33 -21.77 -19.78
C VAL A 791 -11.63 -22.94 -19.04
N THR A 792 -10.76 -23.71 -19.70
CA THR A 792 -10.16 -24.92 -19.10
C THR A 792 -8.84 -24.72 -18.35
N ALA A 793 -8.28 -23.51 -18.25
CA ALA A 793 -6.95 -23.32 -17.64
C ALA A 793 -6.75 -22.01 -16.86
N SER A 794 -7.65 -21.67 -15.93
CA SER A 794 -7.40 -20.56 -14.99
C SER A 794 -7.93 -20.92 -13.60
N TYR A 795 -7.04 -20.79 -12.62
CA TYR A 795 -7.26 -20.96 -11.18
C TYR A 795 -8.69 -20.60 -10.75
N ALA A 796 -9.44 -21.57 -10.22
CA ALA A 796 -10.71 -21.35 -9.56
C ALA A 796 -10.47 -21.26 -8.03
N PRO A 797 -10.28 -20.06 -7.45
CA PRO A 797 -10.03 -19.92 -6.00
C PRO A 797 -11.20 -20.41 -5.11
N TRP A 798 -12.38 -20.70 -5.67
CA TRP A 798 -13.55 -21.18 -4.93
C TRP A 798 -13.64 -22.72 -4.76
N THR A 799 -12.61 -23.48 -5.14
CA THR A 799 -12.58 -24.94 -4.87
C THR A 799 -12.09 -25.29 -3.46
N ASN A 800 -11.82 -24.31 -2.59
CA ASN A 800 -11.51 -24.60 -1.20
C ASN A 800 -12.79 -24.93 -0.43
N THR A 801 -13.17 -26.20 -0.44
CA THR A 801 -14.37 -26.77 0.22
C THR A 801 -14.34 -26.68 1.74
N GLN A 802 -13.26 -26.18 2.36
CA GLN A 802 -13.13 -26.08 3.81
C GLN A 802 -13.79 -24.82 4.42
N TRP A 803 -14.28 -23.89 3.60
CA TRP A 803 -14.95 -22.66 4.06
C TRP A 803 -16.37 -22.46 3.51
N GLN A 804 -16.99 -23.53 3.00
CA GLN A 804 -18.39 -23.47 2.57
C GLN A 804 -19.31 -23.46 3.80
N THR A 805 -19.80 -22.27 4.18
CA THR A 805 -21.08 -22.17 4.87
C THR A 805 -22.22 -22.46 3.88
N PRO A 806 -23.22 -23.28 4.24
CA PRO A 806 -24.38 -23.51 3.40
C PRO A 806 -25.24 -22.24 3.38
N GLY A 807 -25.27 -21.52 2.26
CA GLY A 807 -26.09 -20.31 2.17
C GLY A 807 -25.71 -19.30 1.08
N ILE A 808 -25.30 -19.75 -0.10
CA ILE A 808 -25.34 -18.91 -1.30
C ILE A 808 -26.26 -19.60 -2.29
N ALA A 809 -27.56 -19.45 -2.07
CA ALA A 809 -28.51 -19.46 -3.18
C ALA A 809 -28.40 -18.11 -3.90
N PRO A 810 -28.52 -18.05 -5.24
CA PRO A 810 -28.63 -16.77 -5.94
C PRO A 810 -29.86 -16.03 -5.40
N LEU A 811 -29.68 -14.76 -5.04
CA LEU A 811 -30.75 -13.84 -4.63
C LEU A 811 -31.88 -13.84 -5.66
N ALA A 812 -32.90 -14.65 -5.42
CA ALA A 812 -34.24 -14.40 -5.89
C ALA A 812 -34.80 -13.27 -5.03
N SER A 813 -35.33 -12.25 -5.69
CA SER A 813 -35.98 -11.10 -5.09
C SER A 813 -37.19 -11.53 -4.24
N GLU A 814 -37.16 -11.26 -2.94
CA GLU A 814 -38.34 -11.21 -2.07
C GLU A 814 -38.72 -9.75 -1.80
N ASP A 815 -39.79 -9.29 -2.44
CA ASP A 815 -40.98 -8.70 -1.78
C ASP A 815 -41.79 -7.81 -2.73
N ALA A 816 -42.93 -8.34 -3.18
CA ALA A 816 -44.11 -7.57 -3.56
C ALA A 816 -45.34 -8.48 -3.46
N HIS A 817 -45.93 -8.57 -2.25
CA HIS A 817 -47.30 -9.03 -2.08
C HIS A 817 -48.25 -7.83 -2.13
N ASP A 818 -49.05 -7.72 -3.20
CA ASP A 818 -50.51 -7.57 -3.09
C ASP A 818 -51.21 -7.60 -4.47
N ASN A 819 -52.05 -8.63 -4.64
CA ASN A 819 -53.31 -8.75 -5.40
C ASN A 819 -53.45 -8.32 -6.89
N VAL A 820 -53.69 -9.32 -7.76
CA VAL A 820 -54.91 -9.59 -8.58
C VAL A 820 -54.57 -10.23 -9.95
N GLY A 821 -55.05 -11.47 -10.19
CA GLY A 821 -55.68 -11.86 -11.47
C GLY A 821 -54.93 -12.71 -12.52
N THR A 822 -55.13 -14.04 -12.45
CA THR A 822 -55.37 -15.02 -13.56
C THR A 822 -54.27 -15.47 -14.56
N ALA A 823 -53.69 -16.67 -14.28
CA ALA A 823 -53.49 -17.90 -15.11
C ALA A 823 -52.69 -17.94 -16.45
N PRO A 824 -52.16 -19.11 -16.88
CA PRO A 824 -51.20 -20.01 -16.23
C PRO A 824 -49.92 -20.24 -17.08
N MET A 825 -48.74 -20.30 -16.46
CA MET A 825 -47.48 -20.72 -17.11
C MET A 825 -47.03 -22.06 -16.53
N ARG A 826 -46.59 -22.97 -17.40
CA ARG A 826 -46.16 -24.33 -17.08
C ARG A 826 -44.88 -24.32 -16.25
N ASP A 827 -44.91 -25.03 -15.13
CA ASP A 827 -43.76 -25.42 -14.32
C ASP A 827 -42.73 -26.22 -15.14
N LEU A 828 -41.46 -25.84 -15.07
CA LEU A 828 -40.31 -26.68 -15.42
C LEU A 828 -39.31 -26.61 -14.27
N SER A 829 -38.97 -27.78 -13.73
CA SER A 829 -38.18 -28.00 -12.52
C SER A 829 -36.67 -27.87 -12.76
N CYS A 830 -35.94 -27.74 -11.64
CA CYS A 830 -34.51 -27.48 -11.50
C CYS A 830 -33.53 -28.56 -12.05
N ASP A 831 -33.99 -29.51 -12.88
CA ASP A 831 -33.20 -30.68 -13.30
C ASP A 831 -32.63 -30.61 -14.74
N ASP A 832 -32.87 -29.53 -15.49
CA ASP A 832 -32.38 -29.41 -16.87
C ASP A 832 -31.02 -28.69 -17.03
N TRP A 833 -30.48 -28.06 -15.99
CA TRP A 833 -29.19 -27.34 -16.06
C TRP A 833 -27.94 -28.21 -15.85
N SER A 834 -28.11 -29.44 -15.35
CA SER A 834 -27.01 -30.38 -15.10
C SER A 834 -26.58 -31.19 -16.34
N LYS A 835 -27.31 -31.10 -17.47
CA LYS A 835 -27.01 -31.85 -18.70
C LYS A 835 -26.16 -31.10 -19.73
N VAL A 836 -25.93 -29.79 -19.59
CA VAL A 836 -25.11 -29.02 -20.55
C VAL A 836 -23.60 -29.06 -20.21
N LEU A 837 -23.23 -29.37 -18.96
CA LEU A 837 -21.82 -29.41 -18.53
C LEU A 837 -21.12 -30.78 -18.66
N PHE A 838 -21.83 -31.85 -19.01
CA PHE A 838 -21.25 -33.22 -18.99
C PHE A 838 -20.90 -33.83 -20.36
N VAL A 839 -21.00 -33.08 -21.47
CA VAL A 839 -20.66 -33.60 -22.82
C VAL A 839 -19.25 -33.21 -23.30
N ALA A 840 -18.50 -32.40 -22.54
CA ALA A 840 -17.14 -31.99 -22.92
C ALA A 840 -16.01 -32.82 -22.27
N GLN A 841 -16.32 -33.90 -21.53
CA GLN A 841 -15.33 -34.82 -20.98
C GLN A 841 -15.51 -36.23 -21.56
N GLY A 842 -14.93 -36.45 -22.73
CA GLY A 842 -14.82 -37.79 -23.30
C GLY A 842 -14.39 -37.78 -24.76
N ASN A 843 -13.08 -37.70 -25.02
CA ASN A 843 -12.37 -38.48 -26.05
C ASN A 843 -10.97 -37.88 -26.37
N ARG A 844 -9.92 -38.51 -25.84
CA ARG A 844 -8.70 -38.87 -26.58
C ARG A 844 -8.63 -40.39 -26.44
N VAL A 845 -8.53 -41.21 -27.48
CA VAL A 845 -7.36 -41.54 -28.33
C VAL A 845 -7.91 -42.26 -29.59
N LEU A 846 -7.54 -41.93 -30.83
CA LEU A 846 -6.59 -42.69 -31.67
C LEU A 846 -6.43 -42.03 -33.06
N ARG A 847 -5.23 -42.18 -33.63
CA ARG A 847 -4.72 -41.64 -34.90
C ARG A 847 -5.27 -42.37 -36.14
N SER A 848 -5.28 -41.63 -37.26
CA SER A 848 -5.16 -42.03 -38.70
C SER A 848 -6.27 -42.94 -39.26
N VAL A 849 -6.92 -42.69 -40.40
CA VAL A 849 -6.43 -42.59 -41.80
C VAL A 849 -7.62 -42.12 -42.69
N GLY A 850 -7.39 -41.23 -43.67
CA GLY A 850 -8.07 -41.14 -44.99
C GLY A 850 -9.55 -40.67 -45.09
N PRO A 851 -9.93 -39.83 -46.10
CA PRO A 851 -11.32 -39.45 -46.40
C PRO A 851 -11.93 -40.39 -47.49
N PRO A 852 -13.15 -40.21 -48.04
CA PRO A 852 -14.35 -39.39 -47.70
C PRO A 852 -15.69 -40.19 -47.73
N ALA A 853 -16.84 -39.56 -47.42
CA ALA A 853 -18.11 -39.60 -48.18
C ALA A 853 -19.35 -39.23 -47.32
N ALA A 854 -20.23 -38.41 -47.90
CA ALA A 854 -21.55 -38.02 -47.38
C ALA A 854 -22.65 -39.01 -47.84
N PRO A 855 -23.96 -38.73 -47.65
CA PRO A 855 -24.73 -38.61 -46.40
C PRO A 855 -25.95 -39.57 -46.41
N GLY A 856 -26.56 -39.87 -45.26
CA GLY A 856 -27.75 -40.75 -45.25
C GLY A 856 -28.54 -40.81 -43.95
N LYS A 857 -29.64 -40.04 -43.94
CA LYS A 857 -30.97 -40.29 -43.33
C LYS A 857 -31.10 -41.41 -42.29
N GLY A 858 -31.78 -41.11 -41.18
CA GLY A 858 -32.54 -42.15 -40.46
C GLY A 858 -32.91 -41.81 -39.03
N CYS A 859 -34.15 -41.31 -38.85
CA CYS A 859 -34.85 -41.27 -37.58
C CYS A 859 -34.75 -42.58 -36.78
N LEU A 860 -34.66 -42.51 -35.45
CA LEU A 860 -35.50 -43.35 -34.61
C LEU A 860 -35.73 -42.77 -33.21
N LYS A 861 -37.01 -42.82 -32.85
CA LYS A 861 -37.67 -42.29 -31.67
C LYS A 861 -37.33 -43.11 -30.41
N ILE A 862 -37.09 -42.39 -29.32
CA ILE A 862 -37.82 -42.41 -28.02
C ILE A 862 -38.26 -43.80 -27.51
N HIS A 863 -37.73 -44.24 -26.36
CA HIS A 863 -38.52 -44.52 -25.15
C HIS A 863 -37.66 -44.76 -23.89
N ARG A 864 -37.97 -43.97 -22.85
CA ARG A 864 -37.97 -44.21 -21.38
C ARG A 864 -36.73 -44.91 -20.79
N VAL A 865 -36.05 -44.35 -19.78
CA VAL A 865 -36.53 -43.72 -18.52
C VAL A 865 -35.70 -42.49 -18.20
#